data_AF-A0AA39IQT0-F1
#
_entry.id   AF-A0AA39IQT0-F1
#
_cell.length_a   1.000
_cell.length_b   1.000
_cell.length_c   1.000
_cell.angle_alpha   90.00
_cell.angle_beta   90.00
_cell.angle_gamma   90.00
#
_symmetry.space_group_name_H-M   'P 1'
#
loop_
_entity.id
_entity.type
_entity.pdbx_description
1 polymer ?
#
loop_
_entity_poly.entity_id
_entity_poly.type
_entity_poly.pdbx_seq_one_letter_code
_entity_poly.pdbx_strand_id
1 'polypeptide(L)'
;MGIYLFADEDGAQIPSPHRHVLGPLYIFVALAGWAIQIPIVSIFLLHPKFQRQSCYRTMATIGIYECILGTAYFGIGVFTLTLDTYNYYVENLVIALVDTAKYGIYLSTTLLAFNRLAVMSGRCLTSRFYNVVLILIAAYCLSFYCLIFTRYNSYVFLYDLGMITANTFDPNDIGPHVFVDLIRYVSICCVCISVLLYVFTLLALLKQKMSVTRSGAMSSAEIRLLLSAFVTFLVCAIDVLCTYYLICFVDVRSIGMIVLMLLVQSVFAFTNPAVSLIFLLHPKFQRQSCYRTMATIGIYECILGTAYFGFGVCTLTLDTYNYYVENLVSALSDTAKYGIYLSTTLLAFNRLAVMSGIRLSPMLYNVALVLIAAYCLSFYCLIFTRYNSYVFLYDLGMITANTFDPNDIGPHVFVDLIRYVSICCVCISVLLYVFTLLALLKQKMSVTRSGAMSSAEIRLLLSAFVTFLVCAIDVLCTYYLICFVDVRSIGMIVLMLLLSNKHLLRKDFSSPSRIEVSFLLHKLLCATAAFQIAKCEFQEMSIYLADGSPYPYRYTVGPLYMIIAAISMFLHCTIILVFTRHHSYKNEMCYRIMAFISFFDSTLAFGYFGLGVFTITQETYGYYVENIICSLFDASMYGKYLSIMLLALNRFSVIAAPTLLTSVFYHASLIAILLFSTGYYSLAFTPFLRYDFVFDLGVMTMSQDESVVGRIPSVLFYLSFVCLGSSLLLYVLIVIALMQRKWSLKAGGIISSLELRVLFTAFMTFIVCAVELVITHYAASIFPVTSVEFIVSMLISQCNSGCANPIIYVIMSRELRNVILSTKKQNVIDVKVLLPVQ
;
A
#
# COMPACT_ATOMS: atom_id res chain seq x y z
N MET A 1 11.64 11.15 39.62
CA MET A 1 11.40 9.72 39.32
C MET A 1 12.71 9.00 39.56
N GLY A 2 12.87 8.40 40.74
CA GLY A 2 14.05 7.57 41.02
C GLY A 2 13.90 6.28 40.24
N ILE A 3 14.71 6.11 39.19
CA ILE A 3 14.82 4.84 38.47
C ILE A 3 15.50 3.87 39.44
N TYR A 4 14.73 3.22 40.30
CA TYR A 4 15.20 2.03 41.00
C TYR A 4 15.52 1.01 39.90
N LEU A 5 16.81 0.80 39.69
CA LEU A 5 17.31 -0.40 39.04
C LEU A 5 16.64 -1.57 39.76
N PHE A 6 15.99 -2.46 39.02
CA PHE A 6 15.70 -3.80 39.50
C PHE A 6 17.06 -4.49 39.69
N ALA A 7 17.74 -4.09 40.77
CA ALA A 7 18.62 -4.98 41.47
C ALA A 7 17.74 -6.14 41.90
N ASP A 8 18.16 -7.37 41.58
CA ASP A 8 17.68 -8.52 42.33
C ASP A 8 17.87 -8.24 43.84
N GLU A 9 17.23 -8.98 44.75
CA GLU A 9 17.37 -8.76 46.20
C GLU A 9 18.86 -8.72 46.67
N ASP A 10 19.78 -9.23 45.85
CA ASP A 10 21.23 -9.23 46.02
C ASP A 10 22.01 -8.07 45.35
N GLY A 11 21.37 -7.07 44.74
CA GLY A 11 22.07 -5.93 44.12
C GLY A 11 22.63 -6.18 42.71
N ALA A 12 22.47 -7.39 42.15
CA ALA A 12 22.99 -7.74 40.83
C ALA A 12 22.07 -7.20 39.72
N GLN A 13 22.60 -6.38 38.82
CA GLN A 13 21.92 -6.01 37.58
C GLN A 13 21.87 -7.22 36.66
N ILE A 14 20.68 -7.74 36.41
CA ILE A 14 20.46 -8.78 35.40
C ILE A 14 20.61 -8.12 34.03
N PRO A 15 21.58 -8.53 33.18
CA PRO A 15 21.74 -7.98 31.85
C PRO A 15 20.47 -8.12 31.01
N SER A 16 20.08 -7.05 30.34
CA SER A 16 18.98 -7.11 29.38
C SER A 16 19.30 -8.12 28.26
N PRO A 17 18.40 -9.08 27.94
CA PRO A 17 18.62 -10.03 26.84
C PRO A 17 18.70 -9.33 25.47
N HIS A 18 18.15 -8.12 25.35
CA HIS A 18 18.10 -7.36 24.10
C HIS A 18 19.48 -6.92 23.61
N ARG A 19 20.48 -6.80 24.49
CA ARG A 19 21.85 -6.37 24.14
C ARG A 19 22.49 -7.24 23.05
N HIS A 20 22.18 -8.54 23.03
CA HIS A 20 22.72 -9.49 22.06
C HIS A 20 22.16 -9.29 20.65
N VAL A 21 21.04 -8.58 20.53
CA VAL A 21 20.44 -8.19 19.24
C VAL A 21 20.87 -6.77 18.86
N LEU A 22 20.86 -5.84 19.81
CA LEU A 22 21.10 -4.42 19.57
C LEU A 22 22.54 -4.11 19.20
N GLY A 23 23.49 -4.69 19.92
CA GLY A 23 24.89 -4.43 19.69
C GLY A 23 25.36 -4.86 18.28
N PRO A 24 25.07 -6.09 17.81
CA PRO A 24 25.38 -6.51 16.44
C PRO A 24 24.68 -5.67 15.37
N LEU A 25 23.48 -5.16 15.67
CA LEU A 25 22.67 -4.39 14.76
C LEU A 25 23.21 -2.97 14.57
N TYR A 26 23.63 -2.30 15.65
CA TYR A 26 24.38 -1.05 15.58
C TYR A 26 25.67 -1.21 14.77
N ILE A 27 26.41 -2.29 15.01
CA ILE A 27 27.63 -2.63 14.25
C ILE A 27 27.30 -2.83 12.77
N PHE A 28 26.26 -3.62 12.46
CA PHE A 28 25.86 -3.89 11.08
C PHE A 28 25.45 -2.62 10.33
N VAL A 29 24.61 -1.78 10.94
CA VAL A 29 24.15 -0.51 10.35
C VAL A 29 25.33 0.44 10.14
N ALA A 30 26.25 0.54 11.10
CA ALA A 30 27.47 1.33 10.97
C ALA A 30 28.34 0.88 9.78
N LEU A 31 28.61 -0.42 9.69
CA LEU A 31 29.42 -1.00 8.60
C LEU A 31 28.74 -0.83 7.23
N ALA A 32 27.42 -1.03 7.15
CA ALA A 32 26.65 -0.81 5.94
C ALA A 32 26.67 0.66 5.52
N GLY A 33 26.49 1.58 6.48
CA GLY A 33 26.58 3.02 6.26
C GLY A 33 27.94 3.42 5.68
N TRP A 34 29.04 2.93 6.26
CA TRP A 34 30.39 3.16 5.73
C TRP A 34 30.60 2.62 4.33
N ALA A 35 30.16 1.39 4.07
CA ALA A 35 30.31 0.74 2.77
C ALA A 35 29.67 1.57 1.64
N ILE A 36 28.61 2.33 1.94
CA ILE A 36 27.92 3.17 0.97
C ILE A 36 28.48 4.60 0.95
N GLN A 37 28.76 5.20 2.11
CA GLN A 37 29.13 6.61 2.21
C GLN A 37 30.58 6.91 1.80
N ILE A 38 31.52 6.02 2.11
CA ILE A 38 32.93 6.22 1.76
C ILE A 38 33.13 6.36 0.24
N PRO A 39 32.54 5.51 -0.62
CA PRO A 39 32.58 5.71 -2.07
C PRO A 39 32.00 7.05 -2.52
N ILE A 40 30.86 7.47 -1.96
CA ILE A 40 30.17 8.72 -2.34
C ILE A 40 31.03 9.94 -2.00
N VAL A 41 31.52 10.00 -0.76
CA VAL A 41 32.41 11.05 -0.28
C VAL A 41 33.70 11.08 -1.13
N SER A 42 34.28 9.91 -1.41
CA SER A 42 35.47 9.80 -2.27
C SER A 42 35.21 10.35 -3.67
N ILE A 43 34.05 10.07 -4.28
CA ILE A 43 33.68 10.61 -5.60
C ILE A 43 33.58 12.14 -5.55
N PHE A 44 32.91 12.70 -4.54
CA PHE A 44 32.76 14.16 -4.42
C PHE A 44 34.08 14.86 -4.11
N LEU A 45 34.95 14.24 -3.31
CA LEU A 45 36.24 14.80 -2.93
C LEU A 45 37.32 14.58 -3.99
N LEU A 46 37.30 13.54 -4.81
CA LEU A 46 38.38 13.27 -5.77
C LEU A 46 38.08 13.85 -7.16
N HIS A 47 36.80 13.98 -7.55
CA HIS A 47 36.47 14.39 -8.90
C HIS A 47 36.47 15.94 -9.05
N PRO A 48 37.36 16.53 -9.88
CA PRO A 48 37.59 17.98 -9.92
C PRO A 48 36.36 18.78 -10.38
N LYS A 49 35.43 18.16 -11.14
CA LYS A 49 34.17 18.81 -11.52
C LYS A 49 33.24 19.03 -10.33
N PHE A 50 33.21 18.10 -9.37
CA PHE A 50 32.33 18.20 -8.20
C PHE A 50 32.92 19.13 -7.15
N GLN A 51 34.24 19.06 -6.90
CA GLN A 51 34.95 19.96 -6.01
C GLN A 51 34.72 21.45 -6.32
N ARG A 52 34.56 21.82 -7.59
CA ARG A 52 34.35 23.22 -8.01
C ARG A 52 33.00 23.79 -7.59
N GLN A 53 32.00 22.95 -7.29
CA GLN A 53 30.66 23.41 -6.92
C GLN A 53 30.49 23.34 -5.40
N SER A 54 30.04 24.45 -4.79
CA SER A 54 29.83 24.54 -3.34
C SER A 54 28.82 23.52 -2.81
N CYS A 55 27.80 23.19 -3.61
CA CYS A 55 26.78 22.19 -3.28
C CYS A 55 27.40 20.80 -3.01
N TYR A 56 28.23 20.30 -3.92
CA TYR A 56 28.87 18.98 -3.76
C TYR A 56 29.90 18.95 -2.64
N ARG A 57 30.60 20.05 -2.37
CA ARG A 57 31.46 20.14 -1.18
C ARG A 57 30.67 20.05 0.11
N THR A 58 29.53 20.73 0.18
CA THR A 58 28.63 20.66 1.34
C THR A 58 28.07 19.26 1.52
N MET A 59 27.68 18.58 0.43
CA MET A 59 27.26 17.17 0.47
C MET A 59 28.39 16.23 0.89
N ALA A 60 29.62 16.47 0.44
CA ALA A 60 30.78 15.71 0.90
C ALA A 60 31.01 15.90 2.41
N THR A 61 30.86 17.12 2.92
CA THR A 61 30.94 17.39 4.36
C THR A 61 29.85 16.66 5.15
N ILE A 62 28.60 16.63 4.65
CA ILE A 62 27.52 15.83 5.26
C ILE A 62 27.93 14.36 5.31
N GLY A 63 28.41 13.79 4.20
CA GLY A 63 28.85 12.40 4.15
C GLY A 63 30.04 12.09 5.08
N ILE A 64 30.95 13.04 5.30
CA ILE A 64 32.03 12.90 6.30
C ILE A 64 31.43 12.79 7.71
N TYR A 65 30.48 13.66 8.08
CA TYR A 65 29.82 13.57 9.38
C TYR A 65 29.00 12.29 9.51
N GLU A 66 28.36 11.79 8.45
CA GLU A 66 27.67 10.49 8.46
C GLU A 66 28.65 9.33 8.68
N CYS A 67 29.86 9.39 8.13
CA CYS A 67 30.92 8.40 8.44
C CYS A 67 31.38 8.48 9.90
N ILE A 68 31.51 9.70 10.47
CA ILE A 68 31.84 9.90 11.89
C ILE A 68 30.73 9.32 12.76
N LEU A 69 29.46 9.57 12.40
CA LEU A 69 28.30 9.03 13.09
C LEU A 69 28.28 7.49 13.03
N GLY A 70 28.59 6.89 11.89
CA GLY A 70 28.76 5.45 11.75
C GLY A 70 29.84 4.90 12.68
N THR A 71 30.95 5.63 12.86
CA THR A 71 32.01 5.27 13.83
C THR A 71 31.49 5.26 15.26
N ALA A 72 30.69 6.25 15.60
CA ALA A 72 30.09 6.36 16.92
C ALA A 72 29.10 5.20 17.17
N TYR A 73 28.24 4.87 16.20
CA TYR A 73 27.33 3.72 16.32
C TYR A 73 28.03 2.38 16.38
N PHE A 74 29.16 2.22 15.69
CA PHE A 74 30.01 1.05 15.88
C PHE A 74 30.48 0.94 17.33
N GLY A 75 30.95 2.04 17.93
CA GLY A 75 31.34 2.10 19.34
C GLY A 75 30.20 1.76 20.29
N ILE A 76 29.02 2.35 20.09
CA ILE A 76 27.79 2.06 20.86
C ILE A 76 27.44 0.57 20.77
N GLY A 77 27.51 -0.02 19.58
CA GLY A 77 27.23 -1.43 19.37
C GLY A 77 28.20 -2.34 20.11
N VAL A 78 29.49 -1.97 20.15
CA VAL A 78 30.50 -2.67 20.94
C VAL A 78 30.20 -2.55 22.43
N PHE A 79 29.94 -1.34 22.96
CA PHE A 79 29.62 -1.13 24.38
C PHE A 79 28.37 -1.90 24.81
N THR A 80 27.36 -1.94 23.94
CA THR A 80 26.12 -2.69 24.18
C THR A 80 26.40 -4.19 24.25
N LEU A 81 27.28 -4.72 23.37
CA LEU A 81 27.66 -6.13 23.40
C LEU A 81 28.48 -6.51 24.64
N THR A 82 29.37 -5.62 25.08
CA THR A 82 30.37 -5.92 26.13
C THR A 82 29.87 -5.60 27.52
N LEU A 83 28.78 -4.82 27.65
CA LEU A 83 28.34 -4.18 28.90
C LEU A 83 29.43 -3.35 29.59
N ASP A 84 30.43 -2.91 28.82
CA ASP A 84 31.56 -2.20 29.37
C ASP A 84 32.04 -1.19 28.34
N THR A 85 32.22 0.06 28.76
CA THR A 85 32.88 1.07 27.93
C THR A 85 34.40 0.95 28.02
N TYR A 86 34.90 0.00 28.82
CA TYR A 86 36.29 -0.27 29.18
C TYR A 86 36.96 0.88 29.95
N ASN A 87 36.61 2.11 29.62
CA ASN A 87 37.12 3.34 30.22
C ASN A 87 36.15 4.51 29.96
N TYR A 88 35.93 5.33 30.99
CA TYR A 88 35.18 6.59 30.91
C TYR A 88 35.59 7.51 29.73
N TYR A 89 36.87 7.57 29.39
CA TYR A 89 37.34 8.38 28.25
C TYR A 89 36.88 7.82 26.90
N VAL A 90 36.72 6.50 26.79
CA VAL A 90 36.28 5.81 25.57
C VAL A 90 34.77 5.96 25.40
N GLU A 91 34.02 5.90 26.51
CA GLU A 91 32.59 6.26 26.55
C GLU A 91 32.36 7.67 26.04
N ASN A 92 33.00 8.65 26.67
CA ASN A 92 32.88 10.07 26.30
C ASN A 92 33.34 10.33 24.87
N LEU A 93 34.35 9.61 24.38
CA LEU A 93 34.79 9.70 22.98
C LEU A 93 33.66 9.32 22.02
N VAL A 94 33.04 8.16 22.22
CA VAL A 94 31.96 7.69 21.35
C VAL A 94 30.76 8.62 21.41
N ILE A 95 30.40 9.09 22.60
CA ILE A 95 29.31 10.06 22.81
C ILE A 95 29.62 11.38 22.09
N ALA A 96 30.84 11.89 22.25
CA ALA A 96 31.29 13.09 21.58
C ALA A 96 31.21 12.95 20.06
N LEU A 97 31.54 11.79 19.50
CA LEU A 97 31.42 11.53 18.08
C LEU A 97 29.97 11.53 17.59
N VAL A 98 29.01 10.93 18.34
CA VAL A 98 27.58 10.96 17.97
C VAL A 98 27.09 12.41 17.87
N ASP A 99 27.27 13.16 18.94
CA ASP A 99 26.74 14.51 19.04
C ASP A 99 27.38 15.44 18.01
N THR A 100 28.72 15.41 17.93
CA THR A 100 29.48 16.21 16.96
C THR A 100 29.03 15.93 15.52
N ALA A 101 28.81 14.65 15.18
CA ALA A 101 28.35 14.29 13.86
C ALA A 101 26.93 14.77 13.57
N LYS A 102 26.00 14.62 14.53
CA LYS A 102 24.62 15.12 14.39
C LYS A 102 24.58 16.63 14.13
N TYR A 103 25.31 17.43 14.91
CA TYR A 103 25.37 18.88 14.68
C TYR A 103 26.02 19.24 13.35
N GLY A 104 27.09 18.53 12.99
CA GLY A 104 27.74 18.70 11.70
C GLY A 104 26.77 18.49 10.54
N ILE A 105 25.91 17.47 10.63
CA ILE A 105 24.86 17.19 9.64
C ILE A 105 23.80 18.30 9.64
N TYR A 106 23.26 18.72 10.79
CA TYR A 106 22.21 19.75 10.85
C TYR A 106 22.68 21.12 10.32
N LEU A 107 23.90 21.54 10.70
CA LEU A 107 24.45 22.81 10.24
C LEU A 107 24.78 22.75 8.74
N SER A 108 25.33 21.62 8.26
CA SER A 108 25.66 21.45 6.84
C SER A 108 24.42 21.33 5.96
N THR A 109 23.33 20.72 6.44
CA THR A 109 22.04 20.68 5.73
C THR A 109 21.38 22.06 5.68
N THR A 110 21.49 22.85 6.74
CA THR A 110 21.06 24.26 6.76
C THR A 110 21.86 25.09 5.74
N LEU A 111 23.18 24.91 5.69
CA LEU A 111 24.03 25.56 4.69
C LEU A 111 23.68 25.12 3.25
N LEU A 112 23.32 23.85 3.06
CA LEU A 112 22.88 23.33 1.76
C LEU A 112 21.54 23.94 1.33
N ALA A 113 20.59 24.11 2.26
CA ALA A 113 19.33 24.81 2.02
C ALA A 113 19.57 26.26 1.62
N PHE A 114 20.48 26.94 2.32
CA PHE A 114 20.89 28.31 1.98
C PHE A 114 21.57 28.39 0.61
N ASN A 115 22.44 27.44 0.27
CA ASN A 115 23.08 27.38 -1.04
C ASN A 115 22.04 27.28 -2.17
N ARG A 116 21.02 26.43 -1.99
CA ARG A 116 19.92 26.28 -2.95
C ARG A 116 19.12 27.55 -3.11
N LEU A 117 18.78 28.22 -2.00
CA LEU A 117 18.10 29.53 -2.04
C LEU A 117 18.93 30.58 -2.79
N ALA A 118 20.23 30.66 -2.51
CA ALA A 118 21.13 31.61 -3.16
C ALA A 118 21.22 31.36 -4.68
N VAL A 119 21.39 30.11 -5.10
CA VAL A 119 21.42 29.72 -6.51
C VAL A 119 20.09 30.04 -7.21
N MET A 120 18.96 29.69 -6.61
CA MET A 120 17.63 29.91 -7.21
C MET A 120 17.22 31.39 -7.23
N SER A 121 17.68 32.19 -6.28
CA SER A 121 17.48 33.64 -6.28
C SER A 121 18.42 34.39 -7.24
N GLY A 122 19.27 33.68 -7.99
CA GLY A 122 20.26 34.27 -8.89
C GLY A 122 21.42 34.96 -8.16
N ARG A 123 21.52 34.80 -6.84
CA ARG A 123 22.61 35.36 -6.02
C ARG A 123 23.72 34.32 -5.90
N CYS A 124 24.66 34.34 -6.84
CA CYS A 124 25.84 33.49 -6.76
C CYS A 124 26.80 34.00 -5.67
N LEU A 125 26.65 33.50 -4.45
CA LEU A 125 27.65 33.68 -3.40
C LEU A 125 28.97 33.04 -3.81
N THR A 126 30.08 33.69 -3.46
CA THR A 126 31.40 33.21 -3.84
C THR A 126 31.72 31.87 -3.18
N SER A 127 32.49 31.03 -3.88
CA SER A 127 32.98 29.76 -3.34
C SER A 127 33.71 29.92 -1.99
N ARG A 128 34.33 31.09 -1.76
CA ARG A 128 34.99 31.45 -0.50
C ARG A 128 34.03 31.53 0.68
N PHE A 129 32.83 32.09 0.49
CA PHE A 129 31.82 32.18 1.55
C PHE A 129 31.48 30.79 2.10
N TYR A 130 31.14 29.84 1.22
CA TYR A 130 30.80 28.47 1.64
C TYR A 130 31.97 27.77 2.32
N ASN A 131 33.20 27.98 1.86
CA ASN A 131 34.37 27.41 2.51
C ASN A 131 34.55 27.98 3.92
N VAL A 132 34.39 29.29 4.11
CA VAL A 132 34.47 29.92 5.44
C VAL A 132 33.39 29.37 6.35
N VAL A 133 32.14 29.27 5.88
CA VAL A 133 31.05 28.72 6.70
C VAL A 133 31.28 27.24 7.03
N LEU A 134 31.75 26.42 6.09
CA LEU A 134 32.10 25.02 6.38
C LEU A 134 33.23 24.89 7.40
N ILE A 135 34.24 25.78 7.36
CA ILE A 135 35.31 25.84 8.37
C ILE A 135 34.73 26.23 9.73
N LEU A 136 33.81 27.21 9.78
CA LEU A 136 33.13 27.61 11.02
C LEU A 136 32.26 26.48 11.59
N ILE A 137 31.56 25.73 10.73
CA ILE A 137 30.80 24.54 11.15
C ILE A 137 31.74 23.49 11.73
N ALA A 138 32.86 23.20 11.06
CA ALA A 138 33.86 22.24 11.56
C ALA A 138 34.49 22.70 12.88
N ALA A 139 34.81 23.99 13.01
CA ALA A 139 35.34 24.57 14.24
C ALA A 139 34.31 24.51 15.38
N TYR A 140 33.03 24.78 15.09
CA TYR A 140 31.93 24.64 16.05
C TYR A 140 31.80 23.19 16.51
N CYS A 141 31.74 22.24 15.57
CA CYS A 141 31.65 20.81 15.87
C CYS A 141 32.86 20.33 16.68
N LEU A 142 34.08 20.78 16.35
CA LEU A 142 35.29 20.46 17.11
C LEU A 142 35.26 21.08 18.52
N SER A 143 34.80 22.32 18.66
CA SER A 143 34.66 22.95 19.98
C SER A 143 33.67 22.19 20.85
N PHE A 144 32.58 21.72 20.24
CA PHE A 144 31.54 20.95 20.90
C PHE A 144 32.06 19.56 21.32
N TYR A 145 32.80 18.89 20.44
CA TYR A 145 33.53 17.67 20.75
C TYR A 145 34.44 17.84 21.97
N CYS A 146 35.24 18.93 22.02
CA CYS A 146 36.10 19.22 23.17
C CYS A 146 35.31 19.52 24.46
N LEU A 147 34.15 20.17 24.35
CA LEU A 147 33.30 20.49 25.51
C LEU A 147 32.72 19.23 26.16
N ILE A 148 32.43 18.17 25.39
CA ILE A 148 31.95 16.89 25.94
C ILE A 148 33.00 16.21 26.83
N PHE A 149 34.29 16.39 26.55
CA PHE A 149 35.36 15.88 27.41
C PHE A 149 35.58 16.68 28.70
N THR A 150 34.92 17.82 28.86
CA THR A 150 35.03 18.59 30.11
C THR A 150 34.22 17.93 31.21
N ARG A 151 34.71 18.02 32.45
CA ARG A 151 34.05 17.46 33.64
C ARG A 151 32.62 17.95 33.85
N TYR A 152 32.27 19.09 33.26
CA TYR A 152 30.94 19.70 33.34
C TYR A 152 29.90 19.03 32.45
N ASN A 153 30.31 18.13 31.56
CA ASN A 153 29.43 17.31 30.74
C ASN A 153 29.64 15.85 31.11
N SER A 154 28.95 15.40 32.16
CA SER A 154 28.84 13.96 32.40
C SER A 154 27.69 13.42 31.55
N TYR A 155 28.01 12.46 30.70
CA TYR A 155 27.01 11.61 30.07
C TYR A 155 27.01 10.27 30.79
N VAL A 156 25.83 9.64 30.84
CA VAL A 156 25.65 8.28 31.34
C VAL A 156 25.18 7.44 30.17
N PHE A 157 26.01 6.47 29.79
CA PHE A 157 25.61 5.43 28.87
C PHE A 157 24.78 4.37 29.60
N LEU A 158 23.55 4.17 29.13
CA LEU A 158 22.67 3.11 29.60
C LEU A 158 22.94 1.87 28.76
N TYR A 159 23.89 1.04 29.21
CA TYR A 159 24.40 -0.14 28.51
C TYR A 159 23.32 -1.10 28.04
N ASP A 160 22.33 -1.37 28.89
CA ASP A 160 21.21 -2.28 28.59
C ASP A 160 20.31 -1.80 27.45
N LEU A 161 20.37 -0.50 27.14
CA LEU A 161 19.54 0.16 26.15
C LEU A 161 20.31 0.63 24.92
N GLY A 162 21.64 0.59 24.98
CA GLY A 162 22.51 1.18 23.98
C GLY A 162 22.23 2.67 23.78
N MET A 163 21.86 3.37 24.87
CA MET A 163 21.45 4.76 24.83
C MET A 163 22.39 5.67 25.61
N ILE A 164 22.55 6.88 25.08
CA ILE A 164 23.32 7.94 25.70
C ILE A 164 22.33 8.92 26.29
N THR A 165 22.43 9.15 27.59
CA THR A 165 21.69 10.23 28.25
C THR A 165 22.68 11.19 28.86
N ALA A 166 22.43 12.49 28.75
CA ALA A 166 23.16 13.45 29.58
C ALA A 166 22.81 13.17 31.03
N ASN A 167 23.80 13.22 31.92
CA ASN A 167 23.62 12.98 33.35
C ASN A 167 22.90 14.16 34.00
N THR A 168 21.60 14.27 33.76
CA THR A 168 20.71 15.25 34.39
C THR A 168 20.20 14.74 35.75
N PHE A 169 20.78 13.66 36.26
CA PHE A 169 20.29 12.98 37.46
C PHE A 169 20.74 13.65 38.76
N ASP A 170 21.75 14.53 38.74
CA ASP A 170 22.05 15.39 39.89
C ASP A 170 21.33 16.74 39.73
N PRO A 171 20.19 16.96 40.42
CA PRO A 171 19.44 18.21 40.32
C PRO A 171 20.22 19.42 40.84
N ASN A 172 21.35 19.22 41.52
CA ASN A 172 22.19 20.31 42.01
C ASN A 172 23.23 20.77 40.98
N ASP A 173 23.49 20.02 39.91
CA ASP A 173 24.43 20.42 38.86
C ASP A 173 23.69 21.09 37.70
N ILE A 174 23.66 22.43 37.73
CA ILE A 174 22.99 23.26 36.71
C ILE A 174 23.72 23.16 35.35
N GLY A 175 25.01 22.82 35.34
CA GLY A 175 25.85 22.83 34.14
C GLY A 175 25.33 21.92 33.01
N PRO A 176 25.18 20.60 33.26
CA PRO A 176 24.67 19.65 32.27
C PRO A 176 23.29 20.03 31.73
N HIS A 177 22.40 20.55 32.57
CA HIS A 177 21.06 20.98 32.15
C HIS A 177 21.11 22.12 31.14
N VAL A 178 21.89 23.17 31.42
CA VAL A 178 22.05 24.31 30.51
C VAL A 178 22.67 23.87 29.19
N PHE A 179 23.63 22.94 29.23
CA PHE A 179 24.27 22.41 28.03
C PHE A 179 23.30 21.61 27.16
N VAL A 180 22.51 20.70 27.76
CA VAL A 180 21.48 19.90 27.08
C VAL A 180 20.38 20.77 26.47
N ASP A 181 19.97 21.81 27.18
CA ASP A 181 18.97 22.74 26.66
C ASP A 181 19.53 23.58 25.51
N LEU A 182 20.78 24.08 25.63
CA LEU A 182 21.45 24.81 24.55
C LEU A 182 21.53 23.96 23.28
N ILE A 183 21.98 22.72 23.43
CA ILE A 183 21.99 21.67 22.40
C ILE A 183 20.65 21.52 21.70
N ARG A 184 19.60 21.35 22.52
CA ARG A 184 18.23 21.12 22.05
C ARG A 184 17.75 22.32 21.25
N TYR A 185 17.91 23.53 21.78
CA TYR A 185 17.50 24.76 21.11
C TYR A 185 18.29 25.03 19.83
N VAL A 186 19.59 24.77 19.80
CA VAL A 186 20.40 24.91 18.57
C VAL A 186 19.92 23.95 17.49
N SER A 187 19.64 22.69 17.83
CA SER A 187 19.11 21.69 16.89
C SER A 187 17.77 22.12 16.31
N ILE A 188 16.84 22.56 17.18
CA ILE A 188 15.52 23.06 16.77
C ILE A 188 15.67 24.29 15.87
N CYS A 189 16.54 25.25 16.24
CA CYS A 189 16.80 26.44 15.44
C CYS A 189 17.33 26.08 14.04
N CYS A 190 18.26 25.13 13.92
CA CYS A 190 18.79 24.69 12.64
C CYS A 190 17.70 24.10 11.74
N VAL A 191 16.82 23.26 12.31
CA VAL A 191 15.68 22.68 11.58
C VAL A 191 14.69 23.78 11.17
N CYS A 192 14.31 24.69 12.06
CA CYS A 192 13.40 25.80 11.77
C CYS A 192 13.96 26.73 10.68
N ILE A 193 15.25 27.09 10.75
CA ILE A 193 15.91 27.91 9.72
C ILE A 193 15.92 27.15 8.40
N SER A 194 16.20 25.85 8.39
CA SER A 194 16.15 25.02 7.19
C SER A 194 14.76 24.99 6.55
N VAL A 195 13.68 24.86 7.34
CA VAL A 195 12.28 24.98 6.86
C VAL A 195 12.09 26.31 6.14
N LEU A 196 12.42 27.41 6.83
CA LEU A 196 12.20 28.76 6.32
C LEU A 196 12.97 28.97 5.01
N LEU A 197 14.22 28.50 4.94
CA LEU A 197 15.04 28.58 3.72
C LEU A 197 14.42 27.79 2.56
N TYR A 198 13.85 26.61 2.82
CA TYR A 198 13.16 25.84 1.77
C TYR A 198 11.85 26.47 1.33
N VAL A 199 11.07 27.02 2.27
CA VAL A 199 9.87 27.81 1.95
C VAL A 199 10.24 29.02 1.09
N PHE A 200 11.29 29.76 1.45
CA PHE A 200 11.78 30.86 0.62
C PHE A 200 12.29 30.41 -0.74
N THR A 201 12.91 29.23 -0.83
CA THR A 201 13.36 28.67 -2.11
C THR A 201 12.16 28.37 -3.02
N LEU A 202 11.09 27.78 -2.46
CA LEU A 202 9.83 27.54 -3.15
C LEU A 202 9.17 28.84 -3.61
N LEU A 203 9.09 29.85 -2.73
CA LEU A 203 8.53 31.16 -3.05
C LEU A 203 9.35 31.89 -4.12
N ALA A 204 10.68 31.81 -4.07
CA ALA A 204 11.56 32.37 -5.09
C ALA A 204 11.34 31.70 -6.45
N LEU A 205 11.19 30.38 -6.48
CA LEU A 205 10.86 29.62 -7.69
C LEU A 205 9.49 30.00 -8.26
N LEU A 206 8.47 30.14 -7.39
CA LEU A 206 7.14 30.59 -7.79
C LEU A 206 7.17 32.03 -8.34
N LYS A 207 7.90 32.94 -7.68
CA LYS A 207 8.06 34.33 -8.12
C LYS A 207 8.81 34.43 -9.46
N GLN A 208 9.90 33.68 -9.63
CA GLN A 208 10.65 33.63 -10.88
C GLN A 208 9.76 33.13 -12.03
N LYS A 209 8.89 32.14 -11.76
CA LYS A 209 7.93 31.63 -12.72
C LYS A 209 6.84 32.65 -13.07
N MET A 210 6.33 33.39 -12.08
CA MET A 210 5.35 34.46 -12.33
C MET A 210 5.95 35.63 -13.13
N SER A 211 7.25 35.90 -12.95
CA SER A 211 7.97 36.96 -13.65
C SER A 211 8.28 36.62 -15.12
N VAL A 212 8.43 35.34 -15.47
CA VAL A 212 8.75 34.90 -16.82
C VAL A 212 7.45 34.42 -17.48
N THR A 213 6.74 35.33 -18.15
CA THR A 213 5.48 35.12 -18.89
C THR A 213 5.57 34.16 -20.10
N ARG A 214 6.57 33.27 -20.14
CA ARG A 214 6.64 32.16 -21.09
C ARG A 214 6.40 30.84 -20.37
N SER A 215 5.39 30.13 -20.87
CA SER A 215 4.79 28.87 -20.42
C SER A 215 5.73 27.65 -20.41
N GLY A 216 6.95 27.79 -19.90
CA GLY A 216 7.84 26.67 -19.63
C GLY A 216 7.42 25.99 -18.33
N ALA A 217 6.94 24.75 -18.41
CA ALA A 217 6.81 23.92 -17.22
C ALA A 217 8.17 23.81 -16.52
N MET A 218 8.15 23.91 -15.18
CA MET A 218 9.33 23.82 -14.31
C MET A 218 10.17 22.61 -14.71
N SER A 219 11.49 22.78 -14.83
CA SER A 219 12.30 21.69 -15.37
C SER A 219 12.23 20.51 -14.39
N SER A 220 12.09 19.28 -14.92
CA SER A 220 12.00 18.11 -14.04
C SER A 220 13.24 17.93 -13.15
N ALA A 221 14.36 18.59 -13.47
CA ALA A 221 15.54 18.66 -12.61
C ALA A 221 15.31 19.53 -11.36
N GLU A 222 14.71 20.72 -11.52
CA GLU A 222 14.40 21.63 -10.41
C GLU A 222 13.42 21.00 -9.41
N ILE A 223 12.34 20.37 -9.89
CA ILE A 223 11.37 19.68 -9.02
C ILE A 223 12.03 18.54 -8.24
N ARG A 224 12.92 17.79 -8.86
CA ARG A 224 13.61 16.66 -8.20
C ARG A 224 14.63 17.13 -7.17
N LEU A 225 15.35 18.21 -7.47
CA LEU A 225 16.25 18.83 -6.49
C LEU A 225 15.46 19.36 -5.29
N LEU A 226 14.29 19.96 -5.52
CA LEU A 226 13.39 20.43 -4.46
C LEU A 226 12.80 19.28 -3.65
N LEU A 227 12.37 18.18 -4.30
CA LEU A 227 11.79 17.03 -3.63
C LEU A 227 12.83 16.29 -2.78
N SER A 228 14.02 16.04 -3.32
CA SER A 228 15.13 15.47 -2.55
C SER A 228 15.51 16.36 -1.37
N ALA A 229 15.53 17.67 -1.58
CA ALA A 229 15.78 18.63 -0.52
C ALA A 229 14.75 18.54 0.61
N PHE A 230 13.48 18.43 0.24
CA PHE A 230 12.37 18.31 1.18
C PHE A 230 12.42 16.99 1.96
N VAL A 231 12.75 15.87 1.29
CA VAL A 231 12.90 14.56 1.95
C VAL A 231 14.05 14.58 2.95
N THR A 232 15.23 15.06 2.55
CA THR A 232 16.37 15.19 3.47
C THR A 232 16.03 16.09 4.67
N PHE A 233 15.31 17.18 4.42
CA PHE A 233 14.80 18.04 5.48
C PHE A 233 13.86 17.30 6.43
N LEU A 234 12.86 16.59 5.91
CA LEU A 234 11.87 15.87 6.71
C LEU A 234 12.54 14.82 7.60
N VAL A 235 13.53 14.11 7.05
CA VAL A 235 14.34 13.15 7.82
C VAL A 235 15.07 13.82 8.98
N CYS A 236 15.70 14.97 8.76
CA CYS A 236 16.38 15.72 9.83
C CYS A 236 15.39 16.26 10.87
N ALA A 237 14.20 16.72 10.44
CA ALA A 237 13.18 17.24 11.33
C ALA A 237 12.57 16.14 12.22
N ILE A 238 12.32 14.96 11.64
CA ILE A 238 11.85 13.78 12.37
C ILE A 238 12.90 13.35 13.40
N ASP A 239 14.19 13.32 13.05
CA ASP A 239 15.25 12.94 13.99
C ASP A 239 15.38 13.92 15.18
N VAL A 240 15.30 15.23 14.94
CA VAL A 240 15.29 16.21 16.04
C VAL A 240 14.04 16.06 16.91
N LEU A 241 12.87 15.83 16.30
CA LEU A 241 11.63 15.57 17.04
C LEU A 241 11.72 14.27 17.86
N CYS A 242 12.27 13.21 17.26
CA CYS A 242 12.47 11.92 17.89
C CYS A 242 13.44 12.01 19.07
N THR A 243 14.61 12.61 18.84
CA THR A 243 15.71 12.68 19.81
C THR A 243 15.39 13.56 21.02
N TYR A 244 14.63 14.65 20.86
CA TYR A 244 14.42 15.59 21.98
C TYR A 244 13.03 15.56 22.59
N TYR A 245 12.00 15.17 21.84
CA TYR A 245 10.62 15.22 22.31
C TYR A 245 10.03 13.83 22.49
N LEU A 246 10.14 12.96 21.49
CA LEU A 246 9.54 11.62 21.59
C LEU A 246 10.21 10.75 22.66
N ILE A 247 11.52 10.89 22.92
CA ILE A 247 12.18 10.19 24.05
C ILE A 247 11.47 10.46 25.38
N CYS A 248 10.94 11.67 25.59
CA CYS A 248 10.27 12.02 26.85
C CYS A 248 8.88 11.38 27.00
N PHE A 249 8.28 10.97 25.89
CA PHE A 249 6.99 10.28 25.90
C PHE A 249 7.16 8.77 26.00
N VAL A 250 8.39 8.27 25.78
CA VAL A 250 8.69 6.86 25.70
C VAL A 250 9.44 6.38 26.94
N ASP A 251 8.98 5.30 27.58
CA ASP A 251 9.76 4.70 28.66
C ASP A 251 11.14 4.33 28.09
N VAL A 252 12.18 4.93 28.68
CA VAL A 252 13.56 4.83 28.25
C VAL A 252 13.99 3.37 28.20
N ARG A 253 13.43 2.51 29.06
CA ARG A 253 13.71 1.07 29.09
C ARG A 253 12.92 0.24 28.08
N SER A 254 11.90 0.81 27.46
CA SER A 254 11.10 0.11 26.46
C SER A 254 11.96 -0.14 25.22
N ILE A 255 11.90 -1.35 24.65
CA ILE A 255 12.50 -1.64 23.34
C ILE A 255 11.89 -0.70 22.26
N GLY A 256 10.65 -0.20 22.43
CA GLY A 256 10.07 0.85 21.61
C GLY A 256 10.99 2.08 21.52
N MET A 257 11.63 2.48 22.63
CA MET A 257 12.62 3.56 22.64
C MET A 257 13.91 3.18 21.93
N ILE A 258 14.43 2.00 22.23
CA ILE A 258 15.66 1.43 21.62
C ILE A 258 15.58 1.47 20.09
N VAL A 259 14.37 1.47 19.57
CA VAL A 259 14.16 1.23 18.16
C VAL A 259 13.59 2.42 17.47
N LEU A 260 12.83 3.26 18.16
CA LEU A 260 12.73 4.63 17.69
C LEU A 260 14.15 5.16 17.39
N MET A 261 15.15 4.83 18.21
CA MET A 261 16.56 5.14 17.94
C MET A 261 17.12 4.42 16.71
N LEU A 262 16.99 3.10 16.59
CA LEU A 262 17.52 2.38 15.43
C LEU A 262 16.76 2.64 14.10
N LEU A 263 15.47 2.99 14.18
CA LEU A 263 14.61 3.50 13.10
C LEU A 263 15.19 4.82 12.61
N VAL A 264 15.38 5.78 13.51
CA VAL A 264 16.04 7.07 13.21
C VAL A 264 17.42 6.83 12.58
N GLN A 265 18.19 5.88 13.10
CA GLN A 265 19.52 5.55 12.58
C GLN A 265 19.51 4.88 11.20
N SER A 266 18.61 3.93 10.97
CA SER A 266 18.47 3.28 9.66
C SER A 266 18.00 4.27 8.61
N VAL A 267 17.07 5.17 8.95
CA VAL A 267 16.67 6.27 8.05
C VAL A 267 17.87 7.14 7.70
N PHE A 268 18.69 7.53 8.68
CA PHE A 268 19.89 8.34 8.41
C PHE A 268 20.93 7.58 7.57
N ALA A 269 21.25 6.34 7.95
CA ALA A 269 22.28 5.54 7.33
C ALA A 269 21.94 5.15 5.89
N PHE A 270 20.66 4.99 5.54
CA PHE A 270 20.25 4.49 4.23
C PHE A 270 19.57 5.54 3.34
N THR A 271 18.83 6.51 3.88
CA THR A 271 18.03 7.43 3.05
C THR A 271 18.90 8.42 2.28
N ASN A 272 19.88 9.06 2.93
CA ASN A 272 20.79 10.00 2.27
C ASN A 272 21.68 9.34 1.21
N PRO A 273 22.27 8.16 1.45
CA PRO A 273 23.02 7.46 0.41
C PRO A 273 22.12 6.83 -0.66
N ALA A 274 20.92 6.34 -0.37
CA ALA A 274 19.98 5.86 -1.38
C ALA A 274 19.56 6.99 -2.32
N VAL A 275 19.24 8.17 -1.77
CA VAL A 275 18.94 9.37 -2.56
C VAL A 275 20.17 9.79 -3.37
N SER A 276 21.36 9.75 -2.78
CA SER A 276 22.63 10.06 -3.49
C SER A 276 22.96 9.03 -4.58
N LEU A 277 22.65 7.75 -4.38
CA LEU A 277 22.79 6.67 -5.36
C LEU A 277 21.81 6.87 -6.52
N ILE A 278 20.57 7.28 -6.23
CA ILE A 278 19.55 7.68 -7.22
C ILE A 278 20.03 8.88 -8.05
N PHE A 279 20.82 9.81 -7.46
CA PHE A 279 21.46 10.90 -8.19
C PHE A 279 22.72 10.47 -8.97
N LEU A 280 23.51 9.54 -8.44
CA LEU A 280 24.71 8.98 -9.09
C LEU A 280 24.37 8.04 -10.25
N LEU A 281 23.16 7.46 -10.28
CA LEU A 281 22.59 6.71 -11.41
C LEU A 281 22.14 7.66 -12.56
N HIS A 282 23.09 8.43 -13.06
CA HIS A 282 23.25 9.05 -14.38
C HIS A 282 22.05 9.75 -15.08
N PRO A 283 22.22 10.98 -15.63
CA PRO A 283 21.18 11.74 -16.35
C PRO A 283 20.65 11.07 -17.63
N LYS A 284 21.34 10.05 -18.16
CA LYS A 284 20.85 9.23 -19.28
C LYS A 284 19.74 8.26 -18.86
N PHE A 285 19.79 7.71 -17.65
CA PHE A 285 18.78 6.78 -17.13
C PHE A 285 17.54 7.53 -16.60
N GLN A 286 17.70 8.77 -16.13
CA GLN A 286 16.61 9.62 -15.63
C GLN A 286 15.64 10.18 -16.69
N ARG A 287 15.95 10.08 -18.00
CA ARG A 287 15.00 10.43 -19.08
C ARG A 287 13.87 9.42 -19.22
N GLN A 288 14.04 8.21 -18.72
CA GLN A 288 13.03 7.17 -18.79
C GLN A 288 12.20 7.16 -17.52
N SER A 289 10.89 7.36 -17.66
CA SER A 289 9.93 7.47 -16.57
C SER A 289 9.95 6.26 -15.61
N CYS A 290 10.35 5.07 -16.07
CA CYS A 290 10.47 3.86 -15.24
C CYS A 290 11.46 4.01 -14.08
N TYR A 291 12.62 4.63 -14.30
CA TYR A 291 13.64 4.75 -13.25
C TYR A 291 13.24 5.73 -12.15
N ARG A 292 12.39 6.72 -12.45
CA ARG A 292 11.84 7.64 -11.44
C ARG A 292 10.92 6.92 -10.47
N THR A 293 10.14 5.97 -10.96
CA THR A 293 9.22 5.20 -10.13
C THR A 293 9.93 4.11 -9.37
N MET A 294 10.96 3.48 -9.95
CA MET A 294 11.85 2.60 -9.19
C MET A 294 12.56 3.33 -8.04
N ALA A 295 13.01 4.57 -8.28
CA ALA A 295 13.57 5.40 -7.21
C ALA A 295 12.52 5.72 -6.13
N THR A 296 11.27 5.97 -6.51
CA THR A 296 10.17 6.22 -5.57
C THR A 296 9.82 4.96 -4.76
N ILE A 297 9.80 3.79 -5.40
CA ILE A 297 9.65 2.49 -4.74
C ILE A 297 10.80 2.29 -3.74
N GLY A 298 12.05 2.55 -4.13
CA GLY A 298 13.20 2.43 -3.24
C GLY A 298 13.13 3.36 -2.02
N ILE A 299 12.58 4.58 -2.17
CA ILE A 299 12.32 5.49 -1.04
C ILE A 299 11.31 4.86 -0.08
N TYR A 300 10.17 4.35 -0.58
CA TYR A 300 9.19 3.70 0.28
C TYR A 300 9.69 2.37 0.86
N GLU A 301 10.52 1.60 0.16
CA GLU A 301 11.18 0.41 0.71
C GLU A 301 12.15 0.76 1.83
N CYS A 302 12.85 1.91 1.76
CA CYS A 302 13.65 2.41 2.88
C CYS A 302 12.74 2.75 4.08
N ILE A 303 11.64 3.47 3.86
CA ILE A 303 10.67 3.81 4.92
C ILE A 303 10.05 2.55 5.52
N LEU A 304 9.76 1.53 4.70
CA LEU A 304 9.20 0.25 5.14
C LEU A 304 10.22 -0.58 5.92
N GLY A 305 11.48 -0.65 5.46
CA GLY A 305 12.55 -1.33 6.18
C GLY A 305 12.78 -0.70 7.55
N THR A 306 12.78 0.62 7.59
CA THR A 306 12.74 1.41 8.81
C THR A 306 11.54 1.03 9.67
N ALA A 307 10.33 0.95 9.13
CA ALA A 307 9.16 0.62 9.92
C ALA A 307 9.14 -0.82 10.44
N TYR A 308 9.53 -1.83 9.64
CA TYR A 308 9.66 -3.22 10.10
C TYR A 308 10.72 -3.39 11.17
N PHE A 309 11.80 -2.63 11.03
CA PHE A 309 12.75 -2.46 12.10
C PHE A 309 12.02 -1.93 13.35
N GLY A 310 11.23 -0.86 13.22
CA GLY A 310 10.28 -0.36 14.21
C GLY A 310 9.37 -1.43 14.88
N PHE A 311 8.90 -2.41 14.10
CA PHE A 311 7.99 -3.47 14.55
C PHE A 311 8.69 -4.57 15.35
N GLY A 312 9.86 -5.03 14.91
CA GLY A 312 10.62 -6.16 15.50
C GLY A 312 11.19 -5.88 16.90
N VAL A 313 10.59 -4.93 17.57
CA VAL A 313 11.11 -3.99 18.52
C VAL A 313 10.01 -3.75 19.49
N CYS A 314 8.82 -3.40 18.99
CA CYS A 314 7.63 -3.27 19.81
C CYS A 314 7.37 -4.68 20.35
N THR A 315 7.57 -5.69 19.50
CA THR A 315 7.62 -7.11 19.87
C THR A 315 8.73 -7.48 20.85
N LEU A 316 9.95 -6.96 20.69
CA LEU A 316 11.02 -7.24 21.66
C LEU A 316 10.79 -6.51 22.98
N THR A 317 9.94 -5.48 23.01
CA THR A 317 9.75 -4.56 24.14
C THR A 317 9.15 -5.20 25.36
N LEU A 318 8.09 -5.98 25.16
CA LEU A 318 7.15 -6.45 26.18
C LEU A 318 6.58 -5.37 27.13
N ASP A 319 7.16 -4.16 27.22
CA ASP A 319 6.64 -3.03 27.99
C ASP A 319 5.53 -2.31 27.23
N THR A 320 4.32 -2.51 27.76
CA THR A 320 2.98 -2.11 27.32
C THR A 320 2.70 -0.60 27.20
N TYR A 321 3.71 0.27 27.34
CA TYR A 321 3.47 1.68 27.64
C TYR A 321 3.78 2.69 26.53
N ASN A 322 4.20 2.29 25.32
CA ASN A 322 4.43 3.26 24.23
C ASN A 322 3.63 3.10 22.94
N TYR A 323 2.33 3.01 23.18
CA TYR A 323 1.24 3.48 22.33
C TYR A 323 1.60 4.41 21.15
N TYR A 324 2.30 5.53 21.42
CA TYR A 324 2.63 6.51 20.37
C TYR A 324 3.73 6.07 19.41
N VAL A 325 4.72 5.30 19.89
CA VAL A 325 5.78 4.75 19.03
C VAL A 325 5.23 3.65 18.17
N GLU A 326 4.37 2.80 18.72
CA GLU A 326 3.69 1.74 17.98
C GLU A 326 2.80 2.30 16.88
N ASN A 327 2.00 3.33 17.20
CA ASN A 327 1.19 4.03 16.20
C ASN A 327 2.07 4.67 15.13
N LEU A 328 3.20 5.31 15.50
CA LEU A 328 4.13 5.93 14.56
C LEU A 328 4.79 4.90 13.64
N VAL A 329 5.23 3.77 14.20
CA VAL A 329 5.86 2.67 13.46
C VAL A 329 4.84 1.99 12.55
N SER A 330 3.62 1.74 13.02
CA SER A 330 2.52 1.24 12.20
C SER A 330 2.24 2.21 11.06
N ALA A 331 2.13 3.51 11.38
CA ALA A 331 1.86 4.54 10.40
C ALA A 331 2.92 4.56 9.31
N LEU A 332 4.20 4.51 9.69
CA LEU A 332 5.32 4.47 8.76
C LEU A 332 5.28 3.21 7.89
N SER A 333 5.01 2.04 8.48
CA SER A 333 4.96 0.75 7.78
C SER A 333 3.83 0.74 6.77
N ASP A 334 2.65 1.09 7.20
CA ASP A 334 1.46 1.10 6.38
C ASP A 334 1.62 2.14 5.27
N THR A 335 1.97 3.38 5.60
CA THR A 335 2.23 4.44 4.61
C THR A 335 3.26 3.99 3.56
N ALA A 336 4.33 3.32 3.99
CA ALA A 336 5.36 2.83 3.09
C ALA A 336 4.88 1.68 2.20
N LYS A 337 4.12 0.72 2.75
CA LYS A 337 3.46 -0.34 1.98
C LYS A 337 2.55 0.26 0.90
N TYR A 338 1.72 1.24 1.25
CA TYR A 338 0.85 1.94 0.29
C TYR A 338 1.65 2.65 -0.79
N GLY A 339 2.71 3.35 -0.40
CA GLY A 339 3.62 4.00 -1.33
C GLY A 339 4.25 3.02 -2.31
N ILE A 340 4.67 1.84 -1.85
CA ILE A 340 5.20 0.76 -2.69
C ILE A 340 4.11 0.24 -3.63
N TYR A 341 2.91 -0.08 -3.14
CA TYR A 341 1.82 -0.63 -3.94
C TYR A 341 1.38 0.32 -5.04
N LEU A 342 1.08 1.57 -4.70
CA LEU A 342 0.68 2.59 -5.67
C LEU A 342 1.79 2.89 -6.69
N SER A 343 3.05 2.95 -6.25
CA SER A 343 4.19 3.19 -7.15
C SER A 343 4.45 1.99 -8.06
N THR A 344 4.26 0.75 -7.58
CA THR A 344 4.35 -0.44 -8.43
C THR A 344 3.19 -0.52 -9.42
N THR A 345 1.98 -0.09 -9.05
CA THR A 345 0.85 0.07 -10.00
C THR A 345 1.20 1.07 -11.10
N LEU A 346 1.77 2.22 -10.73
CA LEU A 346 2.18 3.24 -11.68
C LEU A 346 3.35 2.79 -12.57
N LEU A 347 4.26 1.97 -12.04
CA LEU A 347 5.33 1.34 -12.82
C LEU A 347 4.77 0.34 -13.83
N ALA A 348 3.79 -0.48 -13.42
CA ALA A 348 3.10 -1.42 -14.29
C ALA A 348 2.35 -0.68 -15.42
N PHE A 349 1.66 0.42 -15.10
CA PHE A 349 0.97 1.26 -16.07
C PHE A 349 1.94 1.87 -17.10
N ASN A 350 3.10 2.34 -16.65
CA ASN A 350 4.12 2.89 -17.53
C ASN A 350 4.69 1.84 -18.48
N ARG A 351 4.99 0.65 -17.96
CA ARG A 351 5.45 -0.49 -18.78
C ARG A 351 4.40 -0.86 -19.82
N LEU A 352 3.13 -0.93 -19.43
CA LEU A 352 2.02 -1.17 -20.35
C LEU A 352 1.96 -0.09 -21.44
N ALA A 353 2.05 1.18 -21.06
CA ALA A 353 1.97 2.29 -21.99
C ALA A 353 3.13 2.28 -23.01
N VAL A 354 4.37 2.10 -22.55
CA VAL A 354 5.56 2.00 -23.41
C VAL A 354 5.42 0.82 -24.38
N MET A 355 5.04 -0.36 -23.89
CA MET A 355 4.87 -1.55 -24.72
C MET A 355 3.68 -1.45 -25.68
N SER A 356 2.64 -0.72 -25.30
CA SER A 356 1.47 -0.48 -26.16
C SER A 356 1.67 0.67 -27.15
N GLY A 357 2.86 1.32 -27.16
CA GLY A 357 3.13 2.50 -27.97
C GLY A 357 2.36 3.75 -27.53
N ILE A 358 1.71 3.72 -26.37
CA ILE A 358 0.99 4.84 -25.79
C ILE A 358 2.03 5.78 -25.21
N ARG A 359 2.21 6.94 -25.87
CA ARG A 359 3.04 8.02 -25.33
C ARG A 359 2.30 8.69 -24.19
N LEU A 360 2.50 8.18 -22.98
CA LEU A 360 2.07 8.90 -21.78
C LEU A 360 2.85 10.21 -21.69
N SER A 361 2.15 11.33 -21.52
CA SER A 361 2.84 12.59 -21.30
C SER A 361 3.63 12.48 -19.98
N PRO A 362 4.89 12.94 -19.94
CA PRO A 362 5.68 12.95 -18.70
C PRO A 362 4.97 13.72 -17.57
N MET A 363 4.10 14.66 -17.93
CA MET A 363 3.27 15.42 -17.00
C MET A 363 2.27 14.52 -16.26
N LEU A 364 1.55 13.65 -16.97
CA LEU A 364 0.57 12.74 -16.35
C LEU A 364 1.25 11.80 -15.35
N TYR A 365 2.48 11.38 -15.67
CA TYR A 365 3.28 10.52 -14.81
C TYR A 365 3.74 11.22 -13.53
N ASN A 366 4.20 12.47 -13.64
CA ASN A 366 4.60 13.26 -12.49
C ASN A 366 3.38 13.62 -11.61
N VAL A 367 2.22 13.91 -12.22
CA VAL A 367 0.97 14.14 -11.48
C VAL A 367 0.58 12.89 -10.70
N ALA A 368 0.67 11.70 -11.30
CA ALA A 368 0.40 10.45 -10.60
C ALA A 368 1.36 10.22 -9.42
N LEU A 369 2.67 10.43 -9.60
CA LEU A 369 3.63 10.32 -8.49
C LEU A 369 3.35 11.31 -7.35
N VAL A 370 2.95 12.54 -7.67
CA VAL A 370 2.59 13.56 -6.67
C VAL A 370 1.31 13.18 -5.94
N LEU A 371 0.30 12.67 -6.64
CA LEU A 371 -0.94 12.20 -6.02
C LEU A 371 -0.68 11.00 -5.10
N ILE A 372 0.23 10.09 -5.48
CA ILE A 372 0.64 8.97 -4.64
C ILE A 372 1.34 9.47 -3.38
N ALA A 373 2.28 10.40 -3.51
CA ALA A 373 2.98 10.98 -2.37
C ALA A 373 2.03 11.78 -1.45
N ALA A 374 1.10 12.55 -2.02
CA ALA A 374 0.09 13.29 -1.28
C ALA A 374 -0.88 12.34 -0.54
N TYR A 375 -1.28 11.25 -1.20
CA TYR A 375 -2.09 10.20 -0.58
C TYR A 375 -1.35 9.56 0.60
N CYS A 376 -0.11 9.12 0.41
CA CYS A 376 0.71 8.52 1.47
C CYS A 376 0.94 9.51 2.63
N LEU A 377 1.18 10.79 2.34
CA LEU A 377 1.36 11.80 3.38
C LEU A 377 0.04 12.08 4.14
N SER A 378 -1.08 12.17 3.43
CA SER A 378 -2.40 12.35 4.06
C SER A 378 -2.77 11.17 4.94
N PHE A 379 -2.41 9.97 4.50
CA PHE A 379 -2.58 8.73 5.22
C PHE A 379 -1.74 8.68 6.50
N TYR A 380 -0.46 9.02 6.38
CA TYR A 380 0.44 9.15 7.53
C TYR A 380 -0.11 10.15 8.56
N CYS A 381 -0.58 11.32 8.11
CA CYS A 381 -1.17 12.34 9.01
C CYS A 381 -2.47 11.86 9.66
N LEU A 382 -3.30 11.09 8.95
CA LEU A 382 -4.55 10.55 9.47
C LEU A 382 -4.33 9.54 10.60
N ILE A 383 -3.24 8.79 10.59
CA ILE A 383 -2.91 7.85 11.68
C ILE A 383 -2.56 8.59 12.98
N PHE A 384 -2.06 9.82 12.91
CA PHE A 384 -1.80 10.64 14.10
C PHE A 384 -3.02 11.38 14.63
N THR A 385 -4.16 11.32 13.95
CA THR A 385 -5.38 11.91 14.49
C THR A 385 -5.86 11.09 15.67
N ARG A 386 -6.41 11.77 16.69
CA ARG A 386 -6.88 11.18 17.96
C ARG A 386 -7.89 10.03 17.78
N TYR A 387 -8.46 9.91 16.57
CA TYR A 387 -9.42 8.89 16.16
C TYR A 387 -8.79 7.60 15.66
N ASN A 388 -7.47 7.50 15.53
CA ASN A 388 -6.79 6.27 15.10
C ASN A 388 -5.87 5.79 16.20
N SER A 389 -6.50 5.22 17.20
CA SER A 389 -5.75 4.50 18.20
C SER A 389 -5.39 3.11 17.65
N TYR A 390 -4.11 2.71 17.48
CA TYR A 390 -3.67 1.31 17.32
C TYR A 390 -3.17 0.72 18.65
N VAL A 391 -3.42 -0.57 18.91
CA VAL A 391 -2.87 -1.33 20.03
C VAL A 391 -2.03 -2.48 19.50
N PHE A 392 -0.82 -2.60 20.03
CA PHE A 392 0.08 -3.69 19.69
C PHE A 392 -0.19 -4.85 20.64
N LEU A 393 -0.53 -6.02 20.10
CA LEU A 393 -0.69 -7.25 20.87
C LEU A 393 0.68 -7.91 20.99
N TYR A 394 1.36 -7.65 22.10
CA TYR A 394 2.76 -8.05 22.34
C TYR A 394 2.99 -9.57 22.26
N ASP A 395 2.05 -10.38 22.74
CA ASP A 395 2.13 -11.85 22.71
C ASP A 395 2.09 -12.44 21.29
N LEU A 396 1.60 -11.64 20.33
CA LEU A 396 1.34 -12.02 18.94
C LEU A 396 2.16 -11.17 17.96
N GLY A 397 3.10 -10.33 18.38
CA GLY A 397 3.92 -9.53 17.46
C GLY A 397 3.16 -8.78 16.34
N MET A 398 1.87 -8.46 16.55
CA MET A 398 0.98 -7.86 15.56
C MET A 398 0.38 -6.55 16.07
N ILE A 399 0.18 -5.60 15.15
CA ILE A 399 -0.56 -4.36 15.41
C ILE A 399 -2.01 -4.56 15.02
N THR A 400 -2.90 -4.38 15.99
CA THR A 400 -4.33 -4.23 15.76
C THR A 400 -4.70 -2.76 15.97
N ALA A 401 -5.77 -2.28 15.35
CA ALA A 401 -6.34 -1.03 15.79
C ALA A 401 -6.78 -1.20 17.26
N ASN A 402 -6.66 -0.19 18.10
CA ASN A 402 -7.17 -0.16 19.44
C ASN A 402 -8.70 -0.11 19.35
N THR A 403 -9.30 -1.28 19.17
CA THR A 403 -10.74 -1.49 19.05
C THR A 403 -11.40 -1.62 20.43
N PHE A 404 -10.70 -1.23 21.51
CA PHE A 404 -11.17 -1.44 22.89
C PHE A 404 -12.31 -0.52 23.32
N ASP A 405 -12.58 0.59 22.62
CA ASP A 405 -13.85 1.31 22.78
C ASP A 405 -14.77 1.01 21.57
N PRO A 406 -15.69 0.04 21.69
CA PRO A 406 -16.61 -0.32 20.62
C PRO A 406 -17.55 0.83 20.20
N ASN A 407 -17.55 1.95 20.92
CA ASN A 407 -18.35 3.14 20.60
C ASN A 407 -17.64 4.16 19.68
N ASP A 408 -16.33 4.04 19.45
CA ASP A 408 -15.61 4.97 18.56
C ASP A 408 -15.55 4.42 17.12
N ILE A 409 -16.44 4.95 16.26
CA ILE A 409 -16.65 4.51 14.87
C ILE A 409 -15.48 4.92 13.94
N GLY A 410 -14.76 5.99 14.32
CA GLY A 410 -13.71 6.59 13.49
C GLY A 410 -12.56 5.65 13.09
N PRO A 411 -11.91 4.96 14.06
CA PRO A 411 -10.73 4.14 13.78
C PRO A 411 -11.01 2.95 12.86
N HIS A 412 -12.16 2.30 13.02
CA HIS A 412 -12.52 1.13 12.23
C HIS A 412 -12.73 1.45 10.74
N VAL A 413 -13.52 2.48 10.44
CA VAL A 413 -13.78 2.92 9.05
C VAL A 413 -12.47 3.29 8.35
N PHE A 414 -11.52 3.86 9.10
CA PHE A 414 -10.21 4.19 8.57
C PHE A 414 -9.43 2.91 8.24
N VAL A 415 -9.27 1.97 9.18
CA VAL A 415 -8.51 0.72 8.99
C VAL A 415 -9.07 -0.16 7.86
N ASP A 416 -10.38 -0.12 7.61
CA ASP A 416 -10.97 -0.80 6.46
C ASP A 416 -10.65 -0.13 5.14
N LEU A 417 -10.84 1.19 5.05
CA LEU A 417 -10.51 1.95 3.86
C LEU A 417 -9.06 1.70 3.43
N ILE A 418 -8.17 1.63 4.43
CA ILE A 418 -6.76 1.27 4.30
C ILE A 418 -6.59 -0.09 3.59
N ARG A 419 -7.19 -1.16 4.14
CA ARG A 419 -7.11 -2.52 3.60
C ARG A 419 -7.66 -2.62 2.18
N TYR A 420 -8.79 -1.96 1.92
CA TYR A 420 -9.42 -1.95 0.59
C TYR A 420 -8.54 -1.30 -0.48
N VAL A 421 -7.91 -0.17 -0.17
CA VAL A 421 -7.02 0.50 -1.14
C VAL A 421 -5.80 -0.38 -1.48
N SER A 422 -5.23 -1.09 -0.49
CA SER A 422 -4.13 -2.05 -0.71
C SER A 422 -4.53 -3.12 -1.72
N ILE A 423 -5.67 -3.78 -1.48
CA ILE A 423 -6.18 -4.86 -2.33
C ILE A 423 -6.45 -4.34 -3.74
N CYS A 424 -7.12 -3.19 -3.87
CA CYS A 424 -7.39 -2.58 -5.17
C CYS A 424 -6.10 -2.26 -5.93
N CYS A 425 -5.07 -1.70 -5.29
CA CYS A 425 -3.79 -1.40 -5.95
C CYS A 425 -3.09 -2.66 -6.45
N VAL A 426 -3.12 -3.74 -5.66
CA VAL A 426 -2.55 -5.03 -6.04
C VAL A 426 -3.30 -5.63 -7.22
N CYS A 427 -4.64 -5.68 -7.16
CA CYS A 427 -5.49 -6.16 -8.25
C CYS A 427 -5.29 -5.37 -9.55
N ILE A 428 -5.20 -4.04 -9.47
CA ILE A 428 -4.92 -3.17 -10.63
C ILE A 428 -3.51 -3.44 -11.17
N SER A 429 -2.53 -3.63 -10.29
CA SER A 429 -1.16 -3.97 -10.70
C SER A 429 -1.09 -5.32 -11.42
N VAL A 430 -1.77 -6.35 -10.90
CA VAL A 430 -1.92 -7.68 -11.53
C VAL A 430 -2.40 -7.49 -12.96
N LEU A 431 -3.47 -6.72 -13.10
CA LEU A 431 -4.10 -6.48 -14.38
C LEU A 431 -3.19 -5.81 -15.37
N LEU A 432 -2.53 -4.74 -14.95
CA LEU A 432 -1.61 -4.01 -15.80
C LEU A 432 -0.44 -4.87 -16.26
N TYR A 433 0.07 -5.76 -15.40
CA TYR A 433 1.11 -6.72 -15.80
C TYR A 433 0.61 -7.79 -16.77
N VAL A 434 -0.60 -8.33 -16.56
CA VAL A 434 -1.25 -9.24 -17.52
C VAL A 434 -1.45 -8.54 -18.87
N PHE A 435 -1.94 -7.29 -18.88
CA PHE A 435 -2.07 -6.51 -20.09
C PHE A 435 -0.72 -6.22 -20.75
N THR A 436 0.34 -6.00 -19.96
CA THR A 436 1.70 -5.75 -20.49
C THR A 436 2.25 -7.02 -21.16
N LEU A 437 2.05 -8.18 -20.53
CA LEU A 437 2.38 -9.48 -21.10
C LEU A 437 1.60 -9.72 -22.40
N LEU A 438 0.29 -9.48 -22.40
CA LEU A 438 -0.54 -9.61 -23.60
C LEU A 438 -0.14 -8.62 -24.70
N ALA A 439 0.24 -7.39 -24.36
CA ALA A 439 0.74 -6.39 -25.31
C ALA A 439 2.08 -6.81 -25.92
N LEU A 440 2.99 -7.37 -25.12
CA LEU A 440 4.27 -7.90 -25.58
C LEU A 440 4.10 -9.11 -26.49
N LEU A 441 3.25 -10.06 -26.09
CA LEU A 441 2.87 -11.18 -26.93
C LEU A 441 2.29 -10.65 -28.24
N LYS A 442 1.33 -9.71 -28.18
CA LYS A 442 0.70 -9.08 -29.35
C LYS A 442 1.71 -8.39 -30.29
N GLN A 443 2.70 -7.67 -29.74
CA GLN A 443 3.72 -6.95 -30.52
C GLN A 443 4.66 -7.93 -31.22
N LYS A 444 5.09 -8.97 -30.52
CA LYS A 444 5.98 -9.98 -31.08
C LYS A 444 5.29 -10.86 -32.13
N MET A 445 4.02 -11.17 -31.88
CA MET A 445 3.13 -11.84 -32.81
C MET A 445 2.89 -11.04 -34.10
N SER A 446 3.03 -9.70 -34.06
CA SER A 446 3.00 -8.87 -35.27
C SER A 446 4.36 -8.69 -35.96
N VAL A 447 5.47 -9.01 -35.28
CA VAL A 447 6.85 -8.81 -35.79
C VAL A 447 7.44 -10.13 -36.34
N THR A 448 6.62 -11.09 -36.75
CA THR A 448 7.08 -12.34 -37.38
C THR A 448 7.82 -12.13 -38.71
N ARG A 449 9.11 -11.79 -38.62
CA ARG A 449 10.22 -12.39 -39.36
C ARG A 449 11.35 -12.68 -38.35
N SER A 450 11.40 -13.94 -37.92
CA SER A 450 12.57 -14.71 -37.48
C SER A 450 13.42 -14.31 -36.24
N GLY A 451 12.89 -13.60 -35.25
CA GLY A 451 13.60 -13.41 -33.97
C GLY A 451 13.01 -14.23 -32.82
N ALA A 452 13.72 -15.27 -32.33
CA ALA A 452 13.45 -15.83 -31.00
C ALA A 452 13.53 -14.68 -29.96
N MET A 453 12.77 -14.77 -28.85
CA MET A 453 12.83 -13.71 -27.83
C MET A 453 14.28 -13.62 -27.37
N SER A 454 14.84 -12.42 -27.28
CA SER A 454 16.17 -12.34 -26.69
C SER A 454 16.06 -12.86 -25.25
N SER A 455 17.04 -13.64 -24.79
CA SER A 455 17.01 -14.16 -23.43
C SER A 455 16.96 -13.03 -22.39
N ALA A 456 17.32 -11.80 -22.76
CA ALA A 456 17.16 -10.61 -21.93
C ALA A 456 15.68 -10.21 -21.76
N GLU A 457 14.87 -10.25 -22.81
CA GLU A 457 13.44 -9.95 -22.75
C GLU A 457 12.67 -10.98 -21.91
N ILE A 458 12.95 -12.28 -22.10
CA ILE A 458 12.36 -13.35 -21.27
C ILE A 458 12.77 -13.17 -19.80
N ARG A 459 14.04 -12.87 -19.54
CA ARG A 459 14.52 -12.65 -18.16
C ARG A 459 13.87 -11.42 -17.53
N LEU A 460 13.67 -10.33 -18.26
CA LEU A 460 13.02 -9.13 -17.76
C LEU A 460 11.53 -9.37 -17.46
N LEU A 461 10.87 -10.17 -18.30
CA LEU A 461 9.46 -10.54 -18.14
C LEU A 461 9.25 -11.52 -16.98
N LEU A 462 10.14 -12.52 -16.87
CA LEU A 462 10.16 -13.47 -15.76
C LEU A 462 10.48 -12.77 -14.44
N SER A 463 11.47 -11.87 -14.42
CA SER A 463 11.81 -11.05 -13.24
C SER A 463 10.63 -10.17 -12.82
N ALA A 464 9.96 -9.50 -13.77
CA ALA A 464 8.77 -8.71 -13.48
C ALA A 464 7.61 -9.57 -12.96
N PHE A 465 7.36 -10.73 -13.55
CA PHE A 465 6.30 -11.66 -13.12
C PHE A 465 6.58 -12.28 -11.75
N VAL A 466 7.84 -12.64 -11.47
CA VAL A 466 8.26 -13.24 -10.20
C VAL A 466 8.25 -12.21 -9.07
N THR A 467 8.75 -10.98 -9.31
CA THR A 467 8.66 -9.87 -8.35
C THR A 467 7.19 -9.57 -8.01
N PHE A 468 6.33 -9.60 -9.03
CA PHE A 468 4.89 -9.44 -8.89
C PHE A 468 4.24 -10.59 -8.12
N LEU A 469 4.54 -11.85 -8.45
CA LEU A 469 4.02 -13.03 -7.77
C LEU A 469 4.37 -13.00 -6.28
N VAL A 470 5.58 -12.56 -5.94
CA VAL A 470 6.02 -12.40 -4.55
C VAL A 470 5.25 -11.29 -3.85
N CYS A 471 5.00 -10.13 -4.47
CA CYS A 471 4.16 -9.10 -3.85
C CYS A 471 2.69 -9.51 -3.71
N ALA A 472 2.15 -10.26 -4.68
CA ALA A 472 0.78 -10.79 -4.62
C ALA A 472 0.65 -11.88 -3.54
N ILE A 473 1.64 -12.77 -3.43
CA ILE A 473 1.75 -13.76 -2.36
C ILE A 473 1.92 -13.07 -1.01
N ASP A 474 2.75 -12.03 -0.91
CA ASP A 474 2.95 -11.28 0.34
C ASP A 474 1.64 -10.66 0.83
N VAL A 475 0.84 -10.06 -0.06
CA VAL A 475 -0.48 -9.52 0.27
C VAL A 475 -1.50 -10.62 0.57
N LEU A 476 -1.52 -11.72 -0.20
CA LEU A 476 -2.38 -12.86 0.11
C LEU A 476 -1.98 -13.52 1.44
N CYS A 477 -0.70 -13.64 1.75
CA CYS A 477 -0.18 -14.23 2.99
C CYS A 477 -0.41 -13.32 4.19
N THR A 478 -0.23 -12.01 4.04
CA THR A 478 -0.44 -11.03 5.11
C THR A 478 -1.91 -10.89 5.48
N TYR A 479 -2.84 -11.08 4.53
CA TYR A 479 -4.26 -10.79 4.76
C TYR A 479 -5.24 -11.98 4.64
N TYR A 480 -4.87 -13.10 3.99
CA TYR A 480 -5.82 -14.17 3.63
C TYR A 480 -5.34 -15.60 3.87
N LEU A 481 -4.05 -15.89 3.72
CA LEU A 481 -3.53 -17.27 3.76
C LEU A 481 -3.30 -17.79 5.19
N ILE A 482 -3.35 -16.89 6.19
CA ILE A 482 -3.25 -17.18 7.64
C ILE A 482 -4.29 -18.24 8.06
N CYS A 483 -5.43 -18.34 7.37
CA CYS A 483 -6.54 -19.20 7.77
C CYS A 483 -6.55 -20.63 7.17
N PHE A 484 -5.76 -20.95 6.12
CA PHE A 484 -6.08 -22.13 5.28
C PHE A 484 -4.96 -23.15 4.98
N VAL A 485 -3.68 -22.90 5.27
CA VAL A 485 -2.59 -23.81 4.81
C VAL A 485 -1.79 -24.43 5.95
N ASP A 486 -1.67 -25.76 5.93
CA ASP A 486 -0.80 -26.52 6.84
C ASP A 486 0.69 -26.19 6.61
N VAL A 487 1.37 -25.82 7.70
CA VAL A 487 2.74 -25.27 7.77
C VAL A 487 3.78 -26.20 7.10
N ARG A 488 3.53 -27.52 7.14
CA ARG A 488 4.44 -28.52 6.53
C ARG A 488 4.47 -28.47 5.00
N SER A 489 3.38 -28.06 4.37
CA SER A 489 3.24 -28.02 2.91
C SER A 489 4.01 -26.86 2.29
N ILE A 490 4.02 -25.70 2.94
CA ILE A 490 4.76 -24.51 2.48
C ILE A 490 6.27 -24.70 2.68
N GLY A 491 6.69 -25.25 3.83
CA GLY A 491 8.10 -25.58 4.08
C GLY A 491 8.68 -26.55 3.05
N MET A 492 7.88 -27.55 2.62
CA MET A 492 8.26 -28.50 1.57
C MET A 492 8.33 -27.86 0.17
N ILE A 493 7.43 -26.93 -0.16
CA ILE A 493 7.48 -26.19 -1.44
C ILE A 493 8.72 -25.28 -1.49
N VAL A 494 9.04 -24.59 -0.39
CA VAL A 494 10.24 -23.74 -0.28
C VAL A 494 11.51 -24.59 -0.35
N LEU A 495 11.55 -25.75 0.33
CA LEU A 495 12.66 -26.69 0.28
C LEU A 495 12.84 -27.31 -1.12
N MET A 496 11.74 -27.66 -1.82
CA MET A 496 11.80 -28.15 -3.20
C MET A 496 12.28 -27.07 -4.18
N LEU A 497 11.88 -25.81 -4.00
CA LEU A 497 12.38 -24.68 -4.81
C LEU A 497 13.86 -24.37 -4.55
N LEU A 498 14.33 -24.56 -3.30
CA LEU A 498 15.75 -24.49 -2.92
C LEU A 498 16.57 -25.63 -3.52
N LEU A 499 16.04 -26.85 -3.53
CA LEU A 499 16.71 -28.03 -4.08
C LEU A 499 16.74 -28.05 -5.61
N SER A 500 15.71 -27.53 -6.29
CA SER A 500 15.64 -27.45 -7.76
C SER A 500 16.65 -26.45 -8.35
N ASN A 501 17.06 -25.41 -7.59
CA ASN A 501 17.97 -24.36 -8.05
C ASN A 501 19.48 -24.61 -7.79
N LYS A 502 19.86 -25.77 -7.25
CA LYS A 502 21.26 -26.11 -6.90
C LYS A 502 22.23 -26.06 -8.10
N HIS A 503 21.73 -26.22 -9.33
CA HIS A 503 22.53 -26.14 -10.55
C HIS A 503 22.86 -24.70 -11.00
N LEU A 504 22.09 -23.69 -10.56
CA LEU A 504 22.27 -22.27 -10.96
C LEU A 504 23.32 -21.51 -10.12
N LEU A 505 23.73 -22.08 -8.98
CA LEU A 505 24.64 -21.44 -8.01
C LEU A 505 26.15 -21.72 -8.25
N ARG A 506 26.51 -22.55 -9.24
CA ARG A 506 27.89 -23.09 -9.36
C ARG A 506 28.85 -22.40 -10.36
N LYS A 507 28.47 -21.31 -11.04
CA LYS A 507 29.40 -20.57 -11.95
C LYS A 507 29.24 -19.04 -11.89
N ASP A 508 30.33 -18.32 -11.61
CA ASP A 508 30.62 -16.88 -11.70
C ASP A 508 29.64 -15.84 -11.09
N PHE A 509 30.16 -14.99 -10.20
CA PHE A 509 29.43 -14.08 -9.29
C PHE A 509 29.07 -12.69 -9.86
N SER A 510 29.29 -12.41 -11.15
CA SER A 510 29.27 -11.03 -11.68
C SER A 510 27.98 -10.57 -12.37
N SER A 511 26.88 -11.33 -12.36
CA SER A 511 25.65 -10.94 -13.07
C SER A 511 24.55 -10.34 -12.17
N PRO A 512 23.89 -9.24 -12.59
CA PRO A 512 22.83 -8.56 -11.83
C PRO A 512 21.60 -9.44 -11.53
N SER A 513 21.43 -10.56 -12.23
CA SER A 513 20.36 -11.53 -12.00
C SER A 513 20.49 -12.32 -10.67
N ARG A 514 21.67 -12.38 -10.04
CA ARG A 514 21.81 -13.06 -8.72
C ARG A 514 21.42 -12.19 -7.53
N ILE A 515 21.55 -10.88 -7.66
CA ILE A 515 21.08 -9.92 -6.66
C ILE A 515 19.55 -10.01 -6.56
N GLU A 516 18.84 -10.12 -7.69
CA GLU A 516 17.38 -10.30 -7.71
C GLU A 516 16.93 -11.63 -7.06
N VAL A 517 17.67 -12.73 -7.24
CA VAL A 517 17.33 -14.04 -6.63
C VAL A 517 17.57 -14.05 -5.11
N SER A 518 18.67 -13.45 -4.65
CA SER A 518 18.93 -13.28 -3.20
C SER A 518 17.89 -12.37 -2.55
N PHE A 519 17.45 -11.33 -3.26
CA PHE A 519 16.41 -10.40 -2.82
C PHE A 519 15.04 -11.09 -2.74
N LEU A 520 14.76 -12.00 -3.67
CA LEU A 520 13.53 -12.81 -3.68
C LEU A 520 13.49 -13.82 -2.51
N LEU A 521 14.63 -14.44 -2.21
CA LEU A 521 14.76 -15.42 -1.12
C LEU A 521 14.54 -14.76 0.25
N HIS A 522 15.01 -13.52 0.41
CA HIS A 522 14.80 -12.72 1.62
C HIS A 522 13.32 -12.36 1.84
N LYS A 523 12.59 -11.99 0.77
CA LYS A 523 11.14 -11.70 0.85
C LYS A 523 10.32 -12.95 1.24
N LEU A 524 10.70 -14.12 0.72
CA LEU A 524 10.00 -15.39 1.03
C LEU A 524 10.24 -15.87 2.47
N LEU A 525 11.44 -15.63 3.01
CA LEU A 525 11.80 -15.93 4.41
C LEU A 525 11.09 -14.99 5.40
N CYS A 526 10.93 -13.71 5.06
CA CYS A 526 10.19 -12.75 5.90
C CYS A 526 8.69 -13.08 5.95
N ALA A 527 8.09 -13.48 4.81
CA ALA A 527 6.68 -13.87 4.74
C ALA A 527 6.37 -15.17 5.52
N THR A 528 7.33 -16.10 5.62
CA THR A 528 7.17 -17.35 6.39
C THR A 528 7.36 -17.14 7.90
N ALA A 529 8.16 -16.16 8.33
CA ALA A 529 8.29 -15.79 9.74
C ALA A 529 7.01 -15.12 10.28
N ALA A 530 6.36 -14.26 9.47
CA ALA A 530 5.07 -13.64 9.81
C ALA A 530 3.92 -14.67 9.94
N PHE A 531 4.05 -15.84 9.29
CA PHE A 531 3.03 -16.89 9.27
C PHE A 531 2.92 -17.70 10.57
N GLN A 532 3.99 -17.83 11.37
CA GLN A 532 3.95 -18.60 12.62
C GLN A 532 3.17 -17.91 13.74
N ILE A 533 2.92 -16.61 13.61
CA ILE A 533 2.49 -15.76 14.70
C ILE A 533 0.96 -15.58 14.72
N ALA A 534 0.27 -15.68 13.59
CA ALA A 534 -1.15 -15.28 13.47
C ALA A 534 -2.21 -16.37 13.81
N LYS A 535 -1.84 -17.55 14.33
CA LYS A 535 -2.77 -18.68 14.52
C LYS A 535 -3.48 -18.74 15.89
N CYS A 536 -3.16 -17.86 16.85
CA CYS A 536 -3.66 -17.97 18.24
C CYS A 536 -4.92 -17.14 18.57
N GLU A 537 -5.44 -16.28 17.69
CA GLU A 537 -6.33 -15.18 18.12
C GLU A 537 -7.85 -15.46 18.09
N PHE A 538 -8.34 -16.58 17.55
CA PHE A 538 -9.77 -16.69 17.20
C PHE A 538 -10.72 -17.29 18.27
N GLN A 539 -10.27 -17.52 19.51
CA GLN A 539 -11.06 -18.28 20.50
C GLN A 539 -11.56 -17.48 21.73
N GLU A 540 -11.11 -16.25 21.98
CA GLU A 540 -11.41 -15.56 23.26
C GLU A 540 -12.26 -14.27 23.18
N MET A 541 -12.55 -13.72 21.99
CA MET A 541 -13.19 -12.39 21.89
C MET A 541 -14.73 -12.40 21.84
N SER A 542 -15.40 -13.55 21.93
CA SER A 542 -16.86 -13.68 21.77
C SER A 542 -17.69 -13.58 23.07
N ILE A 543 -17.09 -13.19 24.21
CA ILE A 543 -17.74 -13.36 25.53
C ILE A 543 -18.28 -12.06 26.16
N TYR A 544 -17.96 -10.85 25.65
CA TYR A 544 -18.27 -9.60 26.38
C TYR A 544 -19.15 -8.58 25.65
N LEU A 545 -20.40 -8.94 25.33
CA LEU A 545 -21.48 -7.96 25.11
C LEU A 545 -22.80 -8.59 25.59
N ALA A 546 -22.93 -8.78 26.91
CA ALA A 546 -24.11 -9.37 27.56
C ALA A 546 -25.15 -8.33 28.02
N ASP A 547 -24.82 -7.03 27.99
CA ASP A 547 -25.78 -5.98 28.30
C ASP A 547 -26.50 -5.62 27.02
N GLY A 548 -27.75 -6.09 26.86
CA GLY A 548 -28.64 -5.95 25.70
C GLY A 548 -29.03 -4.52 25.30
N SER A 549 -28.08 -3.59 25.34
CA SER A 549 -28.16 -2.28 24.73
C SER A 549 -28.05 -2.42 23.20
N PRO A 550 -28.93 -1.74 22.44
CA PRO A 550 -28.92 -1.84 20.99
C PRO A 550 -27.62 -1.25 20.40
N TYR A 551 -27.05 -1.94 19.40
CA TYR A 551 -25.83 -1.49 18.73
C TYR A 551 -25.95 -0.05 18.20
N PRO A 552 -25.00 0.85 18.51
CA PRO A 552 -25.09 2.27 18.15
C PRO A 552 -25.07 2.50 16.63
N TYR A 553 -24.53 1.55 15.85
CA TYR A 553 -24.36 1.66 14.40
C TYR A 553 -25.67 1.58 13.60
N ARG A 554 -26.77 1.09 14.18
CA ARG A 554 -28.05 0.86 13.46
C ARG A 554 -28.58 2.11 12.75
N TYR A 555 -28.44 3.28 13.39
CA TYR A 555 -28.91 4.56 12.86
C TYR A 555 -28.04 5.11 11.73
N THR A 556 -26.86 4.53 11.52
CA THR A 556 -25.97 4.88 10.41
C THR A 556 -26.11 3.86 9.29
N VAL A 557 -26.06 2.57 9.63
CA VAL A 557 -26.05 1.45 8.68
C VAL A 557 -27.36 1.32 7.91
N GLY A 558 -28.50 1.35 8.61
CA GLY A 558 -29.79 1.22 7.96
C GLY A 558 -30.10 2.33 6.95
N PRO A 559 -29.90 3.62 7.27
CA PRO A 559 -30.07 4.69 6.29
C PRO A 559 -29.10 4.60 5.11
N LEU A 560 -27.85 4.17 5.33
CA LEU A 560 -26.89 3.96 4.25
C LEU A 560 -27.36 2.83 3.31
N TYR A 561 -27.83 1.71 3.85
CA TYR A 561 -28.44 0.63 3.05
C TYR A 561 -29.58 1.16 2.18
N MET A 562 -30.50 1.93 2.77
CA MET A 562 -31.65 2.48 2.04
C MET A 562 -31.23 3.48 0.95
N ILE A 563 -30.29 4.39 1.24
CA ILE A 563 -29.84 5.43 0.29
C ILE A 563 -29.10 4.78 -0.88
N ILE A 564 -28.14 3.89 -0.62
CA ILE A 564 -27.37 3.21 -1.66
C ILE A 564 -28.30 2.34 -2.51
N ALA A 565 -29.24 1.63 -1.89
CA ALA A 565 -30.25 0.84 -2.60
C ALA A 565 -31.13 1.69 -3.50
N ALA A 566 -31.64 2.84 -3.02
CA ALA A 566 -32.48 3.72 -3.80
C ALA A 566 -31.75 4.30 -5.03
N ILE A 567 -30.49 4.71 -4.86
CA ILE A 567 -29.63 5.19 -5.96
C ILE A 567 -29.39 4.06 -6.97
N SER A 568 -29.02 2.87 -6.48
CA SER A 568 -28.80 1.68 -7.30
C SER A 568 -30.03 1.31 -8.13
N MET A 569 -31.20 1.20 -7.49
CA MET A 569 -32.47 0.92 -8.16
C MET A 569 -32.74 1.94 -9.28
N PHE A 570 -32.57 3.23 -9.00
CA PHE A 570 -32.79 4.27 -10.00
C PHE A 570 -31.87 4.11 -11.21
N LEU A 571 -30.58 3.83 -11.00
CA LEU A 571 -29.61 3.61 -12.07
C LEU A 571 -29.96 2.37 -12.90
N HIS A 572 -30.26 1.25 -12.25
CA HIS A 572 -30.60 0.01 -12.94
C HIS A 572 -31.92 0.10 -13.70
N CYS A 573 -32.96 0.69 -13.12
CA CYS A 573 -34.23 0.94 -13.82
C CYS A 573 -34.02 1.81 -15.06
N THR A 574 -33.17 2.84 -14.98
CA THR A 574 -32.82 3.68 -16.13
C THR A 574 -32.18 2.85 -17.24
N ILE A 575 -31.23 1.97 -16.91
CA ILE A 575 -30.55 1.11 -17.88
C ILE A 575 -31.51 0.10 -18.52
N ILE A 576 -32.38 -0.53 -17.71
CA ILE A 576 -33.42 -1.44 -18.21
C ILE A 576 -34.33 -0.71 -19.19
N LEU A 577 -34.79 0.50 -18.86
CA LEU A 577 -35.64 1.31 -19.74
C LEU A 577 -34.92 1.66 -21.05
N VAL A 578 -33.64 2.01 -21.01
CA VAL A 578 -32.86 2.32 -22.22
C VAL A 578 -32.69 1.08 -23.10
N PHE A 579 -32.30 -0.07 -22.54
CA PHE A 579 -32.10 -1.30 -23.30
C PHE A 579 -33.40 -1.90 -23.86
N THR A 580 -34.53 -1.68 -23.19
CA THR A 580 -35.84 -2.18 -23.64
C THR A 580 -36.56 -1.26 -24.62
N ARG A 581 -36.36 0.07 -24.54
CA ARG A 581 -37.04 1.04 -25.41
C ARG A 581 -36.31 1.27 -26.74
N HIS A 582 -34.98 1.29 -26.75
CA HIS A 582 -34.23 1.59 -27.99
C HIS A 582 -34.09 0.34 -28.85
N HIS A 583 -34.65 0.38 -30.07
CA HIS A 583 -34.64 -0.75 -31.02
C HIS A 583 -33.23 -1.28 -31.33
N SER A 584 -32.23 -0.39 -31.39
CA SER A 584 -30.83 -0.75 -31.62
C SER A 584 -30.22 -1.63 -30.53
N TYR A 585 -30.65 -1.46 -29.27
CA TYR A 585 -30.18 -2.29 -28.15
C TYR A 585 -31.06 -3.52 -27.98
N LYS A 586 -32.38 -3.37 -28.15
CA LYS A 586 -33.35 -4.45 -27.96
C LYS A 586 -33.10 -5.66 -28.87
N ASN A 587 -32.51 -5.49 -30.05
CA ASN A 587 -32.32 -6.61 -30.99
C ASN A 587 -31.08 -7.45 -30.72
N GLU A 588 -30.11 -6.95 -29.96
CA GLU A 588 -28.89 -7.69 -29.66
C GLU A 588 -29.04 -8.50 -28.37
N MET A 589 -28.72 -9.80 -28.43
CA MET A 589 -28.84 -10.69 -27.26
C MET A 589 -27.96 -10.27 -26.09
N CYS A 590 -26.79 -9.69 -26.37
CA CYS A 590 -25.86 -9.18 -25.36
C CYS A 590 -26.52 -8.09 -24.48
N TYR A 591 -27.26 -7.14 -25.08
CA TYR A 591 -27.98 -6.10 -24.34
C TYR A 591 -29.21 -6.63 -23.61
N ARG A 592 -29.89 -7.65 -24.16
CA ARG A 592 -30.98 -8.34 -23.42
C ARG A 592 -30.44 -9.00 -22.15
N ILE A 593 -29.34 -9.73 -22.24
CA ILE A 593 -28.71 -10.36 -21.06
C ILE A 593 -28.26 -9.29 -20.06
N MET A 594 -27.67 -8.17 -20.52
CA MET A 594 -27.30 -7.06 -19.63
C MET A 594 -28.52 -6.37 -18.97
N ALA A 595 -29.66 -6.30 -19.66
CA ALA A 595 -30.91 -5.83 -19.07
C ALA A 595 -31.41 -6.79 -17.98
N PHE A 596 -31.25 -8.11 -18.18
CA PHE A 596 -31.54 -9.13 -17.16
C PHE A 596 -30.62 -9.04 -15.94
N ILE A 597 -29.32 -8.85 -16.14
CA ILE A 597 -28.38 -8.59 -15.03
C ILE A 597 -28.83 -7.35 -14.26
N SER A 598 -29.20 -6.28 -14.97
CA SER A 598 -29.68 -5.05 -14.33
C SER A 598 -31.02 -5.24 -13.60
N PHE A 599 -31.89 -6.12 -14.09
CA PHE A 599 -33.12 -6.51 -13.41
C PHE A 599 -32.80 -7.18 -12.07
N PHE A 600 -31.91 -8.17 -12.06
CA PHE A 600 -31.48 -8.83 -10.82
C PHE A 600 -30.75 -7.88 -9.86
N ASP A 601 -29.87 -7.01 -10.35
CA ASP A 601 -29.22 -6.00 -9.49
C ASP A 601 -30.26 -5.01 -8.91
N SER A 602 -31.34 -4.68 -9.64
CA SER A 602 -32.43 -3.82 -9.13
C SER A 602 -33.28 -4.49 -8.07
N THR A 603 -33.59 -5.79 -8.21
CA THR A 603 -34.33 -6.56 -7.20
C THR A 603 -33.48 -6.86 -5.98
N LEU A 604 -32.17 -7.09 -6.17
CA LEU A 604 -31.19 -7.17 -5.09
C LEU A 604 -31.12 -5.86 -4.29
N ALA A 605 -31.09 -4.72 -4.99
CA ALA A 605 -31.12 -3.40 -4.34
C ALA A 605 -32.42 -3.18 -3.56
N PHE A 606 -33.57 -3.64 -4.06
CA PHE A 606 -34.81 -3.63 -3.29
C PHE A 606 -34.73 -4.51 -2.02
N GLY A 607 -34.07 -5.67 -2.11
CA GLY A 607 -33.74 -6.49 -0.93
C GLY A 607 -32.94 -5.70 0.10
N TYR A 608 -31.82 -5.08 -0.30
CA TYR A 608 -31.01 -4.22 0.58
C TYR A 608 -31.80 -3.05 1.19
N PHE A 609 -32.74 -2.46 0.44
CA PHE A 609 -33.63 -1.42 0.98
C PHE A 609 -34.46 -1.96 2.13
N GLY A 610 -35.05 -3.16 1.97
CA GLY A 610 -35.80 -3.85 3.02
C GLY A 610 -34.94 -4.19 4.23
N LEU A 611 -33.71 -4.70 4.02
CA LEU A 611 -32.76 -4.95 5.11
C LEU A 611 -32.45 -3.66 5.89
N GLY A 612 -32.26 -2.53 5.20
CA GLY A 612 -32.05 -1.22 5.83
C GLY A 612 -33.26 -0.75 6.66
N VAL A 613 -34.48 -1.02 6.20
CA VAL A 613 -35.71 -0.76 6.96
C VAL A 613 -35.74 -1.61 8.23
N PHE A 614 -35.49 -2.92 8.13
CA PHE A 614 -35.45 -3.82 9.29
C PHE A 614 -34.39 -3.40 10.30
N THR A 615 -33.20 -2.97 9.85
CA THR A 615 -32.13 -2.47 10.73
C THR A 615 -32.55 -1.21 11.51
N ILE A 616 -33.24 -0.27 10.87
CA ILE A 616 -33.69 0.97 11.53
C ILE A 616 -34.82 0.67 12.53
N THR A 617 -35.78 -0.15 12.14
CA THR A 617 -36.99 -0.38 12.92
C THR A 617 -36.80 -1.43 14.02
N GLN A 618 -35.74 -2.25 13.92
CA GLN A 618 -35.52 -3.43 14.75
C GLN A 618 -36.72 -4.40 14.74
N GLU A 619 -37.48 -4.38 13.66
CA GLU A 619 -38.64 -5.22 13.47
C GLU A 619 -38.66 -5.70 12.03
N THR A 620 -38.84 -7.00 11.81
CA THR A 620 -39.05 -7.57 10.47
C THR A 620 -40.52 -7.53 10.03
N TYR A 621 -41.42 -7.05 10.89
CA TYR A 621 -42.87 -7.02 10.69
C TYR A 621 -43.49 -8.42 10.48
N GLY A 622 -42.82 -9.44 11.00
CA GLY A 622 -43.26 -10.83 10.99
C GLY A 622 -42.53 -11.69 9.96
N TYR A 623 -42.61 -13.00 10.19
CA TYR A 623 -41.91 -14.05 9.43
C TYR A 623 -42.06 -13.94 7.89
N TYR A 624 -43.27 -13.63 7.41
CA TYR A 624 -43.52 -13.56 5.97
C TYR A 624 -42.81 -12.38 5.31
N VAL A 625 -42.78 -11.22 5.96
CA VAL A 625 -42.14 -10.01 5.42
C VAL A 625 -40.62 -10.19 5.41
N GLU A 626 -40.08 -10.76 6.48
CA GLU A 626 -38.66 -11.15 6.58
C GLU A 626 -38.24 -12.07 5.43
N ASN A 627 -38.96 -13.17 5.23
CA ASN A 627 -38.66 -14.12 4.16
C ASN A 627 -38.84 -13.50 2.78
N ILE A 628 -39.85 -12.65 2.54
CA ILE A 628 -40.02 -11.96 1.24
C ILE A 628 -38.76 -11.16 0.90
N ILE A 629 -38.29 -10.33 1.83
CA ILE A 629 -37.14 -9.45 1.60
C ILE A 629 -35.85 -10.26 1.45
N CYS A 630 -35.60 -11.19 2.38
CA CYS A 630 -34.35 -11.96 2.39
C CYS A 630 -34.25 -12.93 1.20
N SER A 631 -35.35 -13.60 0.85
CA SER A 631 -35.34 -14.51 -0.29
C SER A 631 -35.27 -13.79 -1.63
N LEU A 632 -35.87 -12.61 -1.76
CA LEU A 632 -35.75 -11.79 -2.97
C LEU A 632 -34.31 -11.36 -3.19
N PHE A 633 -33.59 -11.01 -2.12
CA PHE A 633 -32.17 -10.72 -2.17
C PHE A 633 -31.37 -11.90 -2.73
N ASP A 634 -31.47 -13.08 -2.11
CA ASP A 634 -30.65 -14.23 -2.51
C ASP A 634 -31.03 -14.76 -3.89
N ALA A 635 -32.32 -14.85 -4.20
CA ALA A 635 -32.80 -15.23 -5.53
C ALA A 635 -32.22 -14.34 -6.64
N SER A 636 -32.10 -13.03 -6.34
CA SER A 636 -31.54 -12.06 -7.26
C SER A 636 -30.04 -12.23 -7.44
N MET A 637 -29.32 -12.46 -6.34
CA MET A 637 -27.88 -12.71 -6.36
C MET A 637 -27.53 -13.93 -7.23
N TYR A 638 -28.24 -15.04 -7.08
CA TYR A 638 -27.96 -16.24 -7.89
C TYR A 638 -28.40 -16.09 -9.36
N GLY A 639 -29.52 -15.41 -9.61
CA GLY A 639 -29.97 -15.08 -10.97
C GLY A 639 -28.94 -14.24 -11.73
N LYS A 640 -28.30 -13.30 -11.03
CA LYS A 640 -27.19 -12.50 -11.53
C LYS A 640 -25.98 -13.35 -11.93
N TYR A 641 -25.48 -14.24 -11.06
CA TYR A 641 -24.31 -15.07 -11.38
C TYR A 641 -24.52 -15.96 -12.61
N LEU A 642 -25.70 -16.58 -12.74
CA LEU A 642 -26.05 -17.36 -13.92
C LEU A 642 -26.12 -16.49 -15.19
N SER A 643 -26.65 -15.27 -15.07
CA SER A 643 -26.73 -14.32 -16.19
C SER A 643 -25.36 -13.84 -16.67
N ILE A 644 -24.40 -13.68 -15.75
CA ILE A 644 -23.00 -13.32 -16.09
C ILE A 644 -22.31 -14.44 -16.86
N MET A 645 -22.51 -15.69 -16.44
CA MET A 645 -22.02 -16.85 -17.18
C MET A 645 -22.62 -16.91 -18.59
N LEU A 646 -23.93 -16.67 -18.72
CA LEU A 646 -24.60 -16.61 -20.01
C LEU A 646 -24.07 -15.46 -20.90
N LEU A 647 -23.74 -14.31 -20.29
CA LEU A 647 -23.13 -13.18 -21.00
C LEU A 647 -21.71 -13.52 -21.50
N ALA A 648 -20.89 -14.18 -20.68
CA ALA A 648 -19.56 -14.63 -21.09
C ALA A 648 -19.65 -15.63 -22.25
N LEU A 649 -20.62 -16.56 -22.20
CA LEU A 649 -20.87 -17.52 -23.26
C LEU A 649 -21.34 -16.85 -24.55
N ASN A 650 -22.23 -15.85 -24.45
CA ASN A 650 -22.67 -15.05 -25.59
C ASN A 650 -21.49 -14.35 -26.28
N ARG A 651 -20.61 -13.71 -25.50
CA ARG A 651 -19.43 -13.03 -26.05
C ARG A 651 -18.45 -14.02 -26.69
N PHE A 652 -18.26 -15.19 -26.08
CA PHE A 652 -17.43 -16.24 -26.63
C PHE A 652 -18.00 -16.74 -27.97
N SER A 653 -19.31 -16.97 -28.03
CA SER A 653 -20.01 -17.37 -29.25
C SER A 653 -19.86 -16.34 -30.37
N VAL A 654 -20.04 -15.06 -30.08
CA VAL A 654 -19.89 -14.00 -31.10
C VAL A 654 -18.45 -13.94 -31.63
N ILE A 655 -17.45 -14.15 -30.78
CA ILE A 655 -16.03 -13.99 -31.14
C ILE A 655 -15.46 -15.24 -31.82
N ALA A 656 -15.73 -16.42 -31.25
CA ALA A 656 -15.26 -17.70 -31.77
C ALA A 656 -16.12 -18.20 -32.96
N ALA A 657 -17.27 -17.56 -33.20
CA ALA A 657 -18.26 -17.94 -34.21
C ALA A 657 -18.60 -19.44 -34.24
N PRO A 658 -18.79 -20.13 -33.10
CA PRO A 658 -19.33 -21.48 -33.15
C PRO A 658 -20.77 -21.36 -33.65
N THR A 659 -21.08 -21.99 -34.77
CA THR A 659 -22.41 -22.04 -35.39
C THR A 659 -23.47 -22.73 -34.51
N LEU A 660 -23.07 -23.27 -33.36
CA LEU A 660 -23.88 -24.09 -32.47
C LEU A 660 -24.87 -23.34 -31.58
N LEU A 661 -24.62 -22.06 -31.23
CA LEU A 661 -25.44 -21.34 -30.24
C LEU A 661 -26.40 -20.37 -30.93
N THR A 662 -27.63 -20.83 -31.16
CA THR A 662 -28.70 -20.03 -31.78
C THR A 662 -29.33 -19.04 -30.79
N SER A 663 -30.04 -18.03 -31.31
CA SER A 663 -30.82 -17.10 -30.47
C SER A 663 -31.82 -17.81 -29.55
N VAL A 664 -32.37 -18.95 -29.99
CA VAL A 664 -33.30 -19.77 -29.20
C VAL A 664 -32.64 -20.29 -27.92
N PHE A 665 -31.37 -20.72 -27.98
CA PHE A 665 -30.63 -21.20 -26.82
C PHE A 665 -30.52 -20.12 -25.72
N TYR A 666 -30.21 -18.88 -26.09
CA TYR A 666 -30.10 -17.79 -25.13
C TYR A 666 -31.45 -17.41 -24.52
N HIS A 667 -32.54 -17.43 -25.30
CA HIS A 667 -33.89 -17.20 -24.76
C HIS A 667 -34.29 -18.31 -23.78
N ALA A 668 -34.08 -19.58 -24.14
CA ALA A 668 -34.35 -20.72 -23.28
C ALA A 668 -33.51 -20.64 -21.99
N SER A 669 -32.24 -20.25 -22.08
CA SER A 669 -31.37 -20.05 -20.92
C SER A 669 -31.85 -18.92 -20.01
N LEU A 670 -32.28 -17.77 -20.56
CA LEU A 670 -32.84 -16.68 -19.76
C LEU A 670 -34.14 -17.10 -19.06
N ILE A 671 -35.01 -17.84 -19.73
CA ILE A 671 -36.22 -18.42 -19.12
C ILE A 671 -35.85 -19.40 -18.01
N ALA A 672 -34.86 -20.27 -18.22
CA ALA A 672 -34.39 -21.21 -17.21
C ALA A 672 -33.80 -20.50 -15.99
N ILE A 673 -33.05 -19.41 -16.18
CA ILE A 673 -32.52 -18.58 -15.08
C ILE A 673 -33.66 -17.94 -14.29
N LEU A 674 -34.66 -17.38 -14.97
CA LEU A 674 -35.84 -16.82 -14.30
C LEU A 674 -36.62 -17.88 -13.51
N LEU A 675 -36.84 -19.06 -14.10
CA LEU A 675 -37.52 -20.17 -13.44
C LEU A 675 -36.73 -20.67 -12.23
N PHE A 676 -35.40 -20.72 -12.34
CA PHE A 676 -34.51 -21.07 -11.23
C PHE A 676 -34.63 -20.05 -10.09
N SER A 677 -34.48 -18.74 -10.38
CA SER A 677 -34.59 -17.68 -9.36
C SER A 677 -35.99 -17.62 -8.74
N THR A 678 -37.05 -17.79 -9.54
CA THR A 678 -38.43 -17.80 -9.04
C THR A 678 -38.71 -19.05 -8.22
N GLY A 679 -38.20 -20.21 -8.63
CA GLY A 679 -38.31 -21.46 -7.90
C GLY A 679 -37.61 -21.38 -6.55
N TYR A 680 -36.39 -20.81 -6.53
CA TYR A 680 -35.65 -20.55 -5.29
C TYR A 680 -36.39 -19.57 -4.36
N TYR A 681 -36.88 -18.45 -4.90
CA TYR A 681 -37.73 -17.51 -4.16
C TYR A 681 -38.97 -18.20 -3.59
N SER A 682 -39.63 -19.08 -4.35
CA SER A 682 -40.79 -19.84 -3.89
C SER A 682 -40.44 -20.83 -2.78
N LEU A 683 -39.27 -21.46 -2.84
CA LEU A 683 -38.79 -22.38 -1.80
C LEU A 683 -38.59 -21.66 -0.46
N ALA A 684 -38.25 -20.37 -0.45
CA ALA A 684 -38.14 -19.58 0.78
C ALA A 684 -39.46 -19.36 1.54
N PHE A 685 -40.61 -19.61 0.90
CA PHE A 685 -41.91 -19.58 1.58
C PHE A 685 -42.26 -20.93 2.21
N THR A 686 -41.46 -21.96 1.96
CA THR A 686 -41.65 -23.27 2.57
C THR A 686 -40.87 -23.35 3.88
N PRO A 687 -41.26 -24.21 4.83
CA PRO A 687 -40.52 -24.39 6.08
C PRO A 687 -39.09 -24.92 5.87
N PHE A 688 -38.73 -25.38 4.65
CA PHE A 688 -37.41 -25.90 4.33
C PHE A 688 -36.33 -24.83 4.16
N LEU A 689 -36.69 -23.55 4.02
CA LEU A 689 -35.71 -22.48 3.87
C LEU A 689 -36.14 -21.30 4.71
N ARG A 690 -35.59 -21.24 5.93
CA ARG A 690 -35.83 -20.18 6.89
C ARG A 690 -34.67 -19.20 6.88
N TYR A 691 -35.01 -17.92 6.72
CA TYR A 691 -34.08 -16.83 6.97
C TYR A 691 -34.25 -16.33 8.39
N ASP A 692 -33.13 -15.98 9.01
CA ASP A 692 -33.08 -15.27 10.28
C ASP A 692 -32.28 -13.98 10.05
N PHE A 693 -32.91 -12.83 10.28
CA PHE A 693 -32.32 -11.51 10.16
C PHE A 693 -31.68 -11.09 11.49
N VAL A 694 -30.40 -10.76 11.46
CA VAL A 694 -29.66 -10.30 12.64
C VAL A 694 -29.64 -8.78 12.64
N PHE A 695 -30.55 -8.18 13.43
CA PHE A 695 -30.78 -6.74 13.48
C PHE A 695 -29.52 -5.90 13.75
N ASP A 696 -28.67 -6.37 14.67
CA ASP A 696 -27.46 -5.65 15.08
C ASP A 696 -26.45 -5.50 13.94
N LEU A 697 -26.49 -6.42 12.98
CA LEU A 697 -25.56 -6.48 11.85
C LEU A 697 -26.16 -5.90 10.57
N GLY A 698 -27.49 -5.83 10.51
CA GLY A 698 -28.20 -5.58 9.26
C GLY A 698 -27.93 -6.65 8.20
N VAL A 699 -27.70 -7.89 8.64
CA VAL A 699 -27.38 -9.02 7.76
C VAL A 699 -28.38 -10.13 7.96
N MET A 700 -28.79 -10.75 6.86
CA MET A 700 -29.60 -11.95 6.87
C MET A 700 -28.71 -13.20 6.87
N THR A 701 -29.15 -14.23 7.57
CA THR A 701 -28.50 -15.54 7.60
C THR A 701 -29.54 -16.62 7.32
N MET A 702 -29.11 -17.74 6.72
CA MET A 702 -29.97 -18.91 6.63
C MET A 702 -29.85 -19.71 7.92
N SER A 703 -30.99 -20.08 8.51
CA SER A 703 -31.05 -20.87 9.74
C SER A 703 -30.33 -22.21 9.56
N GLN A 704 -29.42 -22.55 10.47
CA GLN A 704 -28.62 -23.79 10.41
C GLN A 704 -29.25 -24.97 11.16
N ASP A 705 -30.39 -24.78 11.82
CA ASP A 705 -30.95 -25.73 12.78
C ASP A 705 -31.46 -27.06 12.17
N GLU A 706 -31.53 -27.19 10.84
CA GLU A 706 -31.97 -28.41 10.17
C GLU A 706 -30.92 -29.04 9.22
N SER A 707 -30.68 -30.34 9.39
CA SER A 707 -29.60 -31.10 8.72
C SER A 707 -29.64 -31.13 7.19
N VAL A 708 -30.82 -30.93 6.58
CA VAL A 708 -30.98 -30.82 5.12
C VAL A 708 -30.80 -29.37 4.65
N VAL A 709 -31.29 -28.42 5.43
CA VAL A 709 -31.26 -26.97 5.13
C VAL A 709 -29.83 -26.44 5.15
N GLY A 710 -28.99 -26.94 6.06
CA GLY A 710 -27.57 -26.56 6.14
C GLY A 710 -26.74 -26.85 4.87
N ARG A 711 -27.21 -27.72 3.96
CA ARG A 711 -26.51 -28.00 2.68
C ARG A 711 -26.84 -27.01 1.57
N ILE A 712 -27.98 -26.34 1.63
CA ILE A 712 -28.45 -25.41 0.57
C ILE A 712 -27.45 -24.25 0.36
N PRO A 713 -26.98 -23.53 1.40
CA PRO A 713 -25.98 -22.48 1.24
C PRO A 713 -24.71 -22.96 0.54
N SER A 714 -24.24 -24.18 0.89
CA SER A 714 -23.05 -24.77 0.28
C SER A 714 -23.25 -25.05 -1.20
N VAL A 715 -24.39 -25.62 -1.59
CA VAL A 715 -24.72 -25.89 -3.01
C VAL A 715 -24.77 -24.58 -3.81
N LEU A 716 -25.38 -23.54 -3.25
CA LEU A 716 -25.50 -22.24 -3.90
C LEU A 716 -24.17 -21.50 -4.00
N PHE A 717 -23.31 -21.64 -3.00
CA PHE A 717 -21.92 -21.17 -3.05
C PHE A 717 -21.16 -21.85 -4.20
N TYR A 718 -21.21 -23.19 -4.28
CA TYR A 718 -20.55 -23.93 -5.36
C TYR A 718 -21.12 -23.58 -6.73
N LEU A 719 -22.43 -23.39 -6.85
CA LEU A 719 -23.06 -22.92 -8.09
C LEU A 719 -22.50 -21.57 -8.53
N SER A 720 -22.41 -20.61 -7.61
CA SER A 720 -21.90 -19.27 -7.87
C SER A 720 -20.41 -19.30 -8.25
N PHE A 721 -19.62 -20.12 -7.54
CA PHE A 721 -18.21 -20.35 -7.83
C PHE A 721 -18.01 -20.98 -9.22
N VAL A 722 -18.81 -22.00 -9.58
CA VAL A 722 -18.77 -22.63 -10.90
C VAL A 722 -19.17 -21.66 -12.00
N CYS A 723 -20.19 -20.82 -11.80
CA CYS A 723 -20.59 -19.80 -12.77
C CYS A 723 -19.47 -18.78 -13.02
N LEU A 724 -18.83 -18.29 -11.96
CA LEU A 724 -17.72 -17.35 -12.07
C LEU A 724 -16.47 -18.00 -12.68
N GLY A 725 -16.10 -19.20 -12.24
CA GLY A 725 -14.98 -19.97 -12.80
C GLY A 725 -15.17 -20.26 -14.29
N SER A 726 -16.39 -20.64 -14.69
CA SER A 726 -16.75 -20.86 -16.10
C SER A 726 -16.70 -19.57 -16.90
N SER A 727 -17.15 -18.45 -16.32
CA SER A 727 -17.05 -17.13 -16.95
C SER A 727 -15.60 -16.71 -17.19
N LEU A 728 -14.73 -16.91 -16.19
CA LEU A 728 -13.29 -16.64 -16.31
C LEU A 728 -12.66 -17.49 -17.42
N LEU A 729 -12.96 -18.79 -17.44
CA LEU A 729 -12.48 -19.70 -18.48
C LEU A 729 -12.93 -19.24 -19.87
N LEU A 730 -14.20 -18.87 -20.04
CA LEU A 730 -14.72 -18.33 -21.30
C LEU A 730 -14.02 -17.04 -21.71
N TYR A 731 -13.72 -16.13 -20.77
CA TYR A 731 -12.96 -14.92 -21.09
C TYR A 731 -11.51 -15.21 -21.48
N VAL A 732 -10.86 -16.18 -20.85
CA VAL A 732 -9.53 -16.66 -21.27
C VAL A 732 -9.60 -17.24 -22.69
N LEU A 733 -10.62 -18.04 -22.99
CA LEU A 733 -10.85 -18.60 -24.32
C LEU A 733 -11.15 -17.51 -25.35
N ILE A 734 -11.89 -16.46 -25.00
CA ILE A 734 -12.11 -15.28 -25.85
C ILE A 734 -10.78 -14.62 -26.20
N VAL A 735 -9.90 -14.40 -25.22
CA VAL A 735 -8.58 -13.80 -25.45
C VAL A 735 -7.75 -14.68 -26.38
N ILE A 736 -7.74 -15.99 -26.14
CA ILE A 736 -7.05 -16.96 -27.01
C ILE A 736 -7.62 -16.91 -28.43
N ALA A 737 -8.95 -16.93 -28.60
CA ALA A 737 -9.61 -16.87 -29.90
C ALA A 737 -9.29 -15.55 -30.64
N LEU A 738 -9.29 -14.41 -29.94
CA LEU A 738 -8.88 -13.12 -30.51
C LEU A 738 -7.40 -13.14 -30.93
N MET A 739 -6.53 -13.74 -30.13
CA MET A 739 -5.11 -13.89 -30.47
C MET A 739 -4.90 -14.80 -31.68
N GLN A 740 -5.63 -15.93 -31.76
CA GLN A 740 -5.59 -16.86 -32.88
C GLN A 740 -6.14 -16.24 -34.17
N ARG A 741 -7.29 -15.55 -34.11
CA ARG A 741 -7.87 -14.85 -35.26
C ARG A 741 -6.94 -13.73 -35.74
N LYS A 742 -6.25 -13.06 -34.82
CA LYS A 742 -5.22 -12.08 -35.19
C LYS A 742 -4.03 -12.75 -35.89
N TRP A 743 -3.61 -13.92 -35.42
CA TRP A 743 -2.55 -14.70 -36.06
C TRP A 743 -2.91 -15.16 -37.46
N SER A 744 -4.14 -15.65 -37.66
CA SER A 744 -4.56 -16.17 -38.95
C SER A 744 -4.71 -15.08 -40.02
N LEU A 745 -5.19 -13.89 -39.65
CA LEU A 745 -5.47 -12.83 -40.62
C LEU A 745 -4.23 -12.11 -41.17
N LYS A 746 -3.02 -12.33 -40.62
CA LYS A 746 -1.74 -11.68 -41.01
C LYS A 746 -1.78 -10.15 -41.18
N ALA A 747 -2.90 -9.50 -40.86
CA ALA A 747 -3.08 -8.07 -40.94
C ALA A 747 -2.44 -7.45 -39.70
N GLY A 748 -1.43 -6.60 -39.89
CA GLY A 748 -0.71 -5.88 -38.83
C GLY A 748 -1.56 -4.87 -38.03
N GLY A 749 -2.88 -4.99 -38.05
CA GLY A 749 -3.81 -4.11 -37.34
C GLY A 749 -3.72 -4.24 -35.82
N ILE A 750 -3.78 -3.10 -35.16
CA ILE A 750 -3.99 -2.99 -33.71
C ILE A 750 -5.41 -3.49 -33.41
N ILE A 751 -5.58 -4.42 -32.45
CA ILE A 751 -6.90 -4.83 -31.89
C ILE A 751 -7.82 -3.62 -31.83
N SER A 752 -9.03 -3.76 -32.41
CA SER A 752 -9.94 -2.63 -32.49
C SER A 752 -10.21 -2.08 -31.08
N SER A 753 -10.25 -0.76 -30.95
CA SER A 753 -10.51 -0.13 -29.65
C SER A 753 -11.87 -0.54 -29.07
N LEU A 754 -12.78 -1.02 -29.93
CA LEU A 754 -14.07 -1.60 -29.57
C LEU A 754 -13.90 -2.98 -28.90
N GLU A 755 -13.16 -3.90 -29.51
CA GLU A 755 -12.90 -5.25 -28.94
C GLU A 755 -12.22 -5.17 -27.58
N LEU A 756 -11.20 -4.31 -27.44
CA LEU A 756 -10.51 -4.10 -26.17
C LEU A 756 -11.46 -3.58 -25.10
N ARG A 757 -12.37 -2.67 -25.48
CA ARG A 757 -13.35 -2.10 -24.55
C ARG A 757 -14.38 -3.13 -24.09
N VAL A 758 -14.85 -3.98 -24.99
CA VAL A 758 -15.77 -5.08 -24.65
C VAL A 758 -15.09 -6.06 -23.69
N LEU A 759 -13.84 -6.44 -23.96
CA LEU A 759 -13.06 -7.31 -23.08
C LEU A 759 -12.84 -6.68 -21.71
N PHE A 760 -12.46 -5.40 -21.66
CA PHE A 760 -12.27 -4.67 -20.41
C PHE A 760 -13.56 -4.60 -19.59
N THR A 761 -14.68 -4.30 -20.23
CA THR A 761 -16.01 -4.27 -19.58
C THR A 761 -16.33 -5.63 -18.98
N ALA A 762 -16.15 -6.72 -19.74
CA ALA A 762 -16.33 -8.10 -19.27
C ALA A 762 -15.50 -8.42 -18.04
N PHE A 763 -14.22 -8.04 -18.12
CA PHE A 763 -13.25 -8.32 -17.10
C PHE A 763 -13.55 -7.55 -15.81
N MET A 764 -13.94 -6.27 -15.90
CA MET A 764 -14.36 -5.49 -14.73
C MET A 764 -15.62 -6.06 -14.10
N THR A 765 -16.63 -6.45 -14.89
CA THR A 765 -17.84 -7.13 -14.37
C THR A 765 -17.48 -8.43 -13.65
N PHE A 766 -16.53 -9.21 -14.18
CA PHE A 766 -16.04 -10.42 -13.52
C PHE A 766 -15.41 -10.11 -12.15
N ILE A 767 -14.52 -9.11 -12.07
CA ILE A 767 -13.92 -8.71 -10.78
C ILE A 767 -14.98 -8.28 -9.78
N VAL A 768 -15.89 -7.40 -10.21
CA VAL A 768 -17.00 -6.91 -9.37
C VAL A 768 -17.72 -8.10 -8.74
N CYS A 769 -18.09 -9.09 -9.54
CA CYS A 769 -18.85 -10.25 -9.05
C CYS A 769 -17.99 -11.24 -8.25
N ALA A 770 -16.69 -11.34 -8.53
CA ALA A 770 -15.77 -12.15 -7.74
C ALA A 770 -15.55 -11.56 -6.33
N VAL A 771 -15.39 -10.24 -6.24
CA VAL A 771 -15.28 -9.52 -4.95
C VAL A 771 -16.58 -9.66 -4.16
N GLU A 772 -17.73 -9.50 -4.81
CA GLU A 772 -19.05 -9.72 -4.19
C GLU A 772 -19.20 -11.14 -3.65
N LEU A 773 -18.81 -12.19 -4.41
CA LEU A 773 -18.85 -13.57 -3.93
C LEU A 773 -17.97 -13.75 -2.68
N VAL A 774 -16.74 -13.22 -2.72
CA VAL A 774 -15.79 -13.35 -1.61
C VAL A 774 -16.34 -12.66 -0.37
N ILE A 775 -16.86 -11.43 -0.50
CA ILE A 775 -17.42 -10.70 0.65
C ILE A 775 -18.66 -11.43 1.18
N THR A 776 -19.64 -11.75 0.34
CA THR A 776 -20.91 -12.36 0.79
C THR A 776 -20.72 -13.70 1.51
N HIS A 777 -19.76 -14.52 1.10
CA HIS A 777 -19.58 -15.85 1.68
C HIS A 777 -18.48 -15.94 2.73
N TYR A 778 -17.44 -15.09 2.64
CA TYR A 778 -16.30 -15.17 3.54
C TYR A 778 -16.20 -13.99 4.50
N ALA A 779 -16.96 -12.88 4.35
CA ALA A 779 -16.85 -11.75 5.26
C ALA A 779 -17.09 -12.16 6.72
N ALA A 780 -18.07 -13.01 7.00
CA ALA A 780 -18.34 -13.49 8.36
C ALA A 780 -17.25 -14.42 8.92
N SER A 781 -16.41 -15.00 8.04
CA SER A 781 -15.24 -15.81 8.43
C SER A 781 -13.95 -15.00 8.52
N ILE A 782 -13.87 -13.89 7.78
CA ILE A 782 -12.71 -13.01 7.71
C ILE A 782 -12.77 -11.96 8.81
N PHE A 783 -13.96 -11.42 9.07
CA PHE A 783 -14.22 -10.37 10.04
C PHE A 783 -15.11 -10.91 11.15
N PRO A 784 -14.86 -10.57 12.43
CA PRO A 784 -15.80 -10.84 13.50
C PRO A 784 -17.16 -10.27 13.11
N VAL A 785 -18.22 -11.04 13.24
CA VAL A 785 -19.51 -10.64 12.70
C VAL A 785 -19.99 -9.31 13.31
N THR A 786 -19.67 -9.05 14.58
CA THR A 786 -19.97 -7.83 15.34
C THR A 786 -19.10 -6.61 14.98
N SER A 787 -18.12 -6.77 14.10
CA SER A 787 -17.13 -5.73 13.78
C SER A 787 -17.66 -4.73 12.76
N VAL A 788 -17.17 -3.48 12.84
CA VAL A 788 -17.46 -2.44 11.84
C VAL A 788 -16.92 -2.84 10.47
N GLU A 789 -15.83 -3.60 10.43
CA GLU A 789 -15.22 -4.19 9.25
C GLU A 789 -16.19 -5.09 8.49
N PHE A 790 -16.94 -5.93 9.20
CA PHE A 790 -17.99 -6.75 8.60
C PHE A 790 -19.09 -5.87 7.98
N ILE A 791 -19.55 -4.85 8.70
CA ILE A 791 -20.59 -3.91 8.23
C ILE A 791 -20.11 -3.13 6.99
N VAL A 792 -18.89 -2.58 7.02
CA VAL A 792 -18.28 -1.86 5.90
C VAL A 792 -18.12 -2.79 4.70
N SER A 793 -17.73 -4.04 4.92
CA SER A 793 -17.62 -5.02 3.84
C SER A 793 -18.97 -5.27 3.16
N MET A 794 -20.06 -5.37 3.93
CA MET A 794 -21.40 -5.54 3.39
C MET A 794 -21.90 -4.30 2.65
N LEU A 795 -21.60 -3.09 3.14
CA LEU A 795 -21.86 -1.84 2.41
C LEU A 795 -21.07 -1.77 1.10
N ILE A 796 -19.82 -2.22 1.09
CA ILE A 796 -19.01 -2.31 -0.14
C ILE A 796 -19.59 -3.34 -1.09
N SER A 797 -20.04 -4.49 -0.59
CA SER A 797 -20.77 -5.48 -1.38
C SER A 797 -21.98 -4.82 -2.04
N GLN A 798 -22.81 -4.11 -1.28
CA GLN A 798 -23.97 -3.39 -1.80
C GLN A 798 -23.61 -2.35 -2.86
N CYS A 799 -22.61 -1.48 -2.60
CA CYS A 799 -22.13 -0.49 -3.56
C CYS A 799 -21.62 -1.16 -4.84
N ASN A 800 -20.91 -2.26 -4.70
CA ASN A 800 -20.32 -3.01 -5.81
C ASN A 800 -21.42 -3.66 -6.66
N SER A 801 -22.40 -4.33 -6.04
CA SER A 801 -23.53 -4.92 -6.73
C SER A 801 -24.42 -3.88 -7.41
N GLY A 802 -24.66 -2.74 -6.73
CA GLY A 802 -25.65 -1.77 -7.17
C GLY A 802 -25.15 -0.60 -8.04
N CYS A 803 -23.90 -0.18 -7.89
CA CYS A 803 -23.39 1.00 -8.60
C CYS A 803 -22.34 0.64 -9.66
N ALA A 804 -21.51 -0.38 -9.44
CA ALA A 804 -20.36 -0.64 -10.31
C ALA A 804 -20.78 -1.02 -11.73
N ASN A 805 -21.74 -1.93 -11.89
CA ASN A 805 -22.20 -2.39 -13.21
C ASN A 805 -22.79 -1.25 -14.07
N PRO A 806 -23.76 -0.45 -13.57
CA PRO A 806 -24.28 0.72 -14.28
C PRO A 806 -23.20 1.71 -14.69
N ILE A 807 -22.30 2.05 -13.76
CA ILE A 807 -21.23 3.00 -13.99
C ILE A 807 -20.29 2.48 -15.09
N ILE A 808 -19.92 1.19 -15.05
CA ILE A 808 -19.09 0.55 -16.07
C ILE A 808 -19.78 0.62 -17.44
N TYR A 809 -21.07 0.31 -17.53
CA TYR A 809 -21.82 0.37 -18.79
C TYR A 809 -21.84 1.79 -19.39
N VAL A 810 -22.09 2.79 -18.55
CA VAL A 810 -22.12 4.21 -18.94
C VAL A 810 -20.72 4.71 -19.31
N ILE A 811 -19.66 4.36 -18.59
CA ILE A 811 -18.30 4.80 -18.91
C ILE A 811 -17.82 4.19 -20.24
N MET A 812 -18.17 2.93 -20.52
CA MET A 812 -17.65 2.22 -21.67
C MET A 812 -18.45 2.48 -22.95
N SER A 813 -19.76 2.72 -22.88
CA SER A 813 -20.56 2.99 -24.08
C SER A 813 -20.79 4.49 -24.28
N ARG A 814 -20.10 5.08 -25.27
CA ARG A 814 -20.30 6.48 -25.66
C ARG A 814 -21.72 6.71 -26.17
N GLU A 815 -22.28 5.73 -26.88
CA GLU A 815 -23.65 5.79 -27.39
C GLU A 815 -24.65 5.77 -26.23
N LEU A 816 -24.46 4.89 -25.25
CA LEU A 816 -25.32 4.83 -24.06
C LEU A 816 -25.29 6.15 -23.28
N ARG A 817 -24.11 6.78 -23.12
CA ARG A 817 -24.01 8.12 -22.52
C ARG A 817 -24.79 9.15 -23.31
N ASN A 818 -24.67 9.14 -24.64
CA ASN A 818 -25.39 10.09 -25.46
C ASN A 818 -26.89 9.89 -25.31
N VAL A 819 -27.38 8.65 -25.26
CA VAL A 819 -28.80 8.34 -25.05
C VAL A 819 -29.29 8.80 -23.67
N ILE A 820 -28.51 8.55 -22.60
CA ILE A 820 -28.88 8.95 -21.23
C ILE A 820 -28.80 10.47 -21.04
N LEU A 821 -27.77 11.12 -21.59
CA LEU A 821 -27.52 12.57 -21.41
C LEU A 821 -28.27 13.44 -22.42
N SER A 822 -28.66 12.90 -23.59
CA SER A 822 -29.42 13.67 -24.58
C SER A 822 -30.90 13.72 -24.18
N THR A 823 -31.24 14.77 -23.44
CA THR A 823 -32.64 15.20 -23.25
C THR A 823 -33.25 15.80 -24.53
N LYS A 824 -32.44 16.03 -25.57
CA LYS A 824 -32.94 16.50 -26.86
C LYS A 824 -33.50 15.34 -27.66
N LYS A 825 -34.80 15.41 -27.95
CA LYS A 825 -35.52 14.66 -28.99
C LYS A 825 -34.66 14.60 -30.26
N GLN A 826 -33.81 13.59 -30.38
CA GLN A 826 -33.07 13.32 -31.60
C GLN A 826 -34.09 12.78 -32.58
N ASN A 827 -34.49 13.63 -33.53
CA ASN A 827 -35.10 13.15 -34.76
C ASN A 827 -34.18 12.04 -35.28
N VAL A 828 -34.72 10.83 -35.35
CA VAL A 828 -34.03 9.60 -35.71
C VAL A 828 -33.43 9.81 -37.09
N ILE A 829 -32.16 10.22 -37.15
CA ILE A 829 -31.37 10.16 -38.36
C ILE A 829 -31.00 8.69 -38.48
N ASP A 830 -31.53 8.03 -39.51
CA ASP A 830 -31.20 6.65 -39.88
C ASP A 830 -29.68 6.47 -39.96
N VAL A 831 -29.09 6.01 -38.86
CA VAL A 831 -27.71 5.53 -38.85
C VAL A 831 -27.74 4.17 -39.55
N LYS A 832 -27.60 4.21 -40.88
CA LYS A 832 -27.24 3.02 -41.67
C LYS A 832 -25.96 2.44 -41.07
N VAL A 833 -26.13 1.31 -40.39
CA VAL A 833 -25.07 0.49 -39.80
C VAL A 833 -24.11 0.09 -40.92
N LEU A 834 -22.94 0.74 -40.95
CA LEU A 834 -21.76 0.29 -41.69
C LEU A 834 -21.15 -0.91 -40.95
N LEU A 835 -21.81 -2.07 -41.07
CA LEU A 835 -21.12 -3.35 -40.93
C LEU A 835 -20.72 -3.77 -42.35
N PRO A 836 -19.43 -3.92 -42.67
CA PRO A 836 -19.05 -4.63 -43.87
C PRO A 836 -19.52 -6.08 -43.71
N VAL A 837 -20.45 -6.49 -44.57
CA VAL A 837 -20.80 -7.88 -44.78
C VAL A 837 -19.53 -8.64 -45.17
N GLN A 838 -19.14 -9.60 -44.34
CA GLN A 838 -18.37 -10.77 -44.73
C GLN A 838 -19.07 -12.00 -44.20
#